data_AF-U1XTW4-F1
#
_entry.id   AF-U1XTW4-F1
#
_cell.length_a   1.000
_cell.length_b   1.000
_cell.length_c   1.000
_cell.angle_alpha   90.00
_cell.angle_beta   90.00
_cell.angle_gamma   90.00
#
_symmetry.space_group_name_H-M   'P 1'
#
loop_
_entity.id
_entity.type
_entity.pdbx_description
1 polymer ?
#
loop_
_entity_poly.entity_id
_entity_poly.type
_entity_poly.pdbx_seq_one_letter_code
_entity_poly.pdbx_strand_id
1 'polypeptide(L)'
;MSSRNLQEENRLLFDQLQLVQEELERRHYQTSTLSAVAAEQAMSTTVIQLAPVDERLIDAYAENLRCQALLAAQSDVYALQSTYALAGQLGAILIDGSRSAGAMLSVPKRLHKAWRQNRQAVVPASLGGETFDRVIAAFKEGGESAVESLLSRAAVSVTLQASAWTALARTQMTIAPELAAAMARRAFGLEPKPFRQKWLAFRLHEAGALLEAEALLTLLPADIKFSDSEARQADRLKIESKRARFNQAREFYPHTEQQEKLQHQWQELARSRDTLSTQLVQLQSQLALTQNEIATLKTEHDTGNTVAAELRTRCEALQAELLRAHKERDQRDALINQERVRNETLESSLRDLKQLHQEQKDLATQWFEQSVSLQAGIAELTQQRDELTTLVSRKKEECAAFASKLAAQEETAQKQAVQMYEQYSALQATLHSTQQAYEVVDALARERLEHGESLQAALDALEQEHDGLKQELALESSALQARIAEMAQLGEELEARVKQEQLKRDSLQEELRELGRLRDEQAGLAAQRQGELLQQARDFHSLEKSKLDLEARQRELECLLAVQAARDTEHMRSLKDQVQALLAQQPALEGKVANLLKQQAKKQEEELLRVHSEQMQSIKDQAQVLAAQQPSLETALAALLKQQAEQQSKQQTDELLRVRRYLENLIKSNSANTTRQVQSFIGMQEYLATGSLPAFNSQSHSWPVSSDFALFLMQRVVLEQYDLIVEFGSGMSTVLLAKTLATAAERTGNKPPRFVSFDHLERYYNQTKNHLDQAGLGESVDLVLAPLAEWKGLDGAAQDYYDCRKKLNELARSKSPVFKRILVIVDGPPASTGPQARYPAGPIIADSFPKAHIDFVLDDYIREDEKETAQRWLSELKLTEVPGALTEYKFEKDACLITVHPKDTK
;
A
#
# COMPACT_ATOMS: atom_id res chain seq x y z
N MET A 1 -46.68 21.15 26.34
CA MET A 1 -46.33 19.72 26.27
C MET A 1 -46.30 19.18 27.69
N SER A 2 -46.98 18.06 27.95
CA SER A 2 -47.18 17.50 29.30
C SER A 2 -45.84 17.02 29.89
N SER A 3 -45.63 17.25 31.20
CA SER A 3 -44.45 16.78 31.95
C SER A 3 -44.18 15.27 31.79
N ARG A 4 -45.19 14.49 31.38
CA ARG A 4 -45.03 13.06 31.02
C ARG A 4 -44.24 12.83 29.72
N ASN A 5 -44.42 13.65 28.69
CA ASN A 5 -43.67 13.50 27.43
C ASN A 5 -42.17 13.77 27.65
N LEU A 6 -41.84 14.76 28.48
CA LEU A 6 -40.46 15.06 28.83
C LEU A 6 -39.80 13.94 29.66
N GLN A 7 -40.57 13.24 30.49
CA GLN A 7 -40.07 12.09 31.25
C GLN A 7 -39.87 10.86 30.34
N GLU A 8 -40.75 10.66 29.36
CA GLU A 8 -40.61 9.59 28.37
C GLU A 8 -39.45 9.84 27.41
N GLU A 9 -39.26 11.08 26.92
CA GLU A 9 -38.11 11.45 26.10
C GLU A 9 -36.79 11.32 26.86
N ASN A 10 -36.72 11.79 28.11
CA ASN A 10 -35.51 11.61 28.92
C ASN A 10 -35.22 10.14 29.20
N ARG A 11 -36.26 9.32 29.42
CA ARG A 11 -36.08 7.87 29.59
C ARG A 11 -35.57 7.22 28.31
N LEU A 12 -36.11 7.61 27.16
CA LEU A 12 -35.67 7.09 25.86
C LEU A 12 -34.21 7.47 25.56
N LEU A 13 -33.80 8.68 25.93
CA LEU A 13 -32.41 9.14 25.82
C LEU A 13 -31.48 8.36 26.75
N PHE A 14 -31.90 8.05 27.98
CA PHE A 14 -31.13 7.21 28.90
C PHE A 14 -31.00 5.77 28.39
N ASP A 15 -32.08 5.18 27.85
CA ASP A 15 -32.06 3.85 27.26
C ASP A 15 -31.14 3.80 26.01
N GLN A 16 -31.14 4.86 25.20
CA GLN A 16 -30.23 5.00 24.06
C GLN A 16 -28.76 5.14 24.49
N LEU A 17 -28.48 5.92 25.54
CA LEU A 17 -27.14 6.06 26.11
C LEU A 17 -26.61 4.74 26.64
N GLN A 18 -27.45 3.98 27.34
CA GLN A 18 -27.07 2.68 27.89
C GLN A 18 -26.78 1.66 26.78
N LEU A 19 -27.55 1.68 25.69
CA LEU A 19 -27.34 0.80 24.54
C LEU A 19 -26.06 1.14 23.77
N VAL A 20 -25.73 2.44 23.64
CA VAL A 20 -24.46 2.89 23.08
C VAL A 20 -23.28 2.47 23.97
N GLN A 21 -23.44 2.55 25.29
CA GLN A 21 -22.40 2.19 26.25
C GLN A 21 -22.15 0.68 26.28
N GLU A 22 -23.19 -0.14 26.23
CA GLU A 22 -23.06 -1.61 26.08
C GLU A 22 -22.40 -1.99 24.77
N GLU A 23 -22.71 -1.31 23.66
CA GLU A 23 -22.11 -1.61 22.35
C GLU A 23 -20.64 -1.16 22.28
N LEU A 24 -20.29 -0.07 22.96
CA LEU A 24 -18.90 0.37 23.12
C LEU A 24 -18.11 -0.59 24.00
N GLU A 25 -18.67 -1.05 25.11
CA GLU A 25 -18.04 -2.07 25.97
C GLU A 25 -17.87 -3.39 25.20
N ARG A 26 -18.88 -3.81 24.44
CA ARG A 26 -18.81 -5.01 23.59
C ARG A 26 -17.72 -4.91 22.53
N ARG A 27 -17.58 -3.75 21.88
CA ARG A 27 -16.49 -3.48 20.93
C ARG A 27 -15.13 -3.41 21.60
N HIS A 28 -15.04 -2.85 22.80
CA HIS A 28 -13.81 -2.81 23.58
C HIS A 28 -13.36 -4.22 24.00
N TYR A 29 -14.28 -5.07 24.48
CA TYR A 29 -14.00 -6.48 24.79
C TYR A 29 -13.67 -7.30 23.54
N GLN A 30 -14.34 -7.07 22.40
CA GLN A 30 -13.98 -7.70 21.13
C GLN A 30 -12.58 -7.28 20.66
N THR A 31 -12.22 -6.01 20.84
CA THR A 31 -10.88 -5.49 20.46
C THR A 31 -9.81 -6.04 21.40
N SER A 32 -10.09 -6.14 22.70
CA SER A 32 -9.19 -6.70 23.71
C SER A 32 -9.01 -8.23 23.55
N THR A 33 -10.07 -8.95 23.21
CA THR A 33 -10.00 -10.40 22.91
C THR A 33 -9.32 -10.68 21.57
N LEU A 34 -9.56 -9.88 20.53
CA LEU A 34 -8.81 -9.97 19.26
C LEU A 34 -7.34 -9.61 19.44
N SER A 35 -7.01 -8.66 20.32
CA SER A 35 -5.64 -8.32 20.70
C SER A 35 -4.96 -9.43 21.50
N ALA A 36 -5.64 -10.03 22.46
CA ALA A 36 -5.13 -11.16 23.24
C ALA A 36 -4.98 -12.44 22.39
N VAL A 37 -5.92 -12.72 21.48
CA VAL A 37 -5.83 -13.84 20.53
C VAL A 37 -4.74 -13.60 19.49
N ALA A 38 -4.54 -12.36 19.04
CA ALA A 38 -3.42 -11.99 18.17
C ALA A 38 -2.06 -12.07 18.88
N ALA A 39 -2.01 -11.72 20.18
CA ALA A 39 -0.81 -11.88 21.00
C ALA A 39 -0.49 -13.35 21.31
N GLU A 40 -1.49 -14.18 21.62
CA GLU A 40 -1.30 -15.63 21.80
C GLU A 40 -0.95 -16.36 20.49
N GLN A 41 -1.49 -15.92 19.35
CA GLN A 41 -1.12 -16.46 18.03
C GLN A 41 0.27 -15.97 17.56
N ALA A 42 0.71 -14.79 17.98
CA ALA A 42 2.05 -14.27 17.68
C ALA A 42 3.16 -14.95 18.52
N MET A 43 2.84 -15.49 19.70
CA MET A 43 3.82 -16.17 20.57
C MET A 43 3.96 -17.68 20.33
N SER A 44 3.23 -18.27 19.38
CA SER A 44 3.44 -19.67 19.02
C SER A 44 4.69 -19.80 18.13
N THR A 45 5.78 -20.28 18.72
CA THR A 45 6.98 -20.72 18.01
C THR A 45 6.57 -21.74 16.95
N THR A 46 6.51 -21.31 15.69
CA THR A 46 6.14 -22.18 14.58
C THR A 46 7.27 -23.19 14.36
N VAL A 47 7.11 -24.41 14.89
CA VAL A 47 7.99 -25.53 14.56
C VAL A 47 7.65 -25.99 13.14
N ILE A 48 8.43 -25.53 12.16
CA ILE A 48 8.31 -26.02 10.78
C ILE A 48 8.90 -27.43 10.75
N GLN A 49 8.04 -28.45 10.73
CA GLN A 49 8.45 -29.81 10.41
C GLN A 49 8.61 -29.94 8.90
N LEU A 50 9.86 -29.86 8.42
CA LEU A 50 10.21 -30.22 7.05
C LEU A 50 9.96 -31.73 6.88
N ALA A 51 9.04 -32.08 5.97
CA ALA A 51 8.81 -33.47 5.59
C ALA A 51 10.13 -34.09 5.08
N PRO A 52 10.43 -35.36 5.44
CA PRO A 52 11.62 -36.03 4.94
C PRO A 52 11.53 -36.21 3.42
N VAL A 53 12.69 -36.39 2.78
CA VAL A 53 12.88 -36.64 1.33
C VAL A 53 11.73 -37.46 0.78
N ASP A 54 11.14 -37.01 -0.34
CA ASP A 54 10.05 -37.72 -1.02
C ASP A 54 10.60 -39.06 -1.54
N GLU A 55 10.57 -40.11 -0.70
CA GLU A 55 11.03 -41.48 -1.00
C GLU A 55 10.47 -41.97 -2.34
N ARG A 56 9.30 -41.42 -2.72
CA ARG A 56 8.62 -41.62 -4.00
C ARG A 56 9.49 -41.32 -5.22
N LEU A 57 10.37 -40.33 -5.18
CA LEU A 57 11.24 -39.98 -6.31
C LEU A 57 12.37 -41.01 -6.50
N ILE A 58 12.92 -41.52 -5.39
CA ILE A 58 13.93 -42.58 -5.40
C ILE A 58 13.28 -43.88 -5.92
N ASP A 59 12.08 -44.20 -5.43
CA ASP A 59 11.29 -45.34 -5.90
C ASP A 59 11.00 -45.25 -7.41
N ALA A 60 10.55 -44.08 -7.89
CA ALA A 60 10.22 -43.86 -9.29
C ALA A 60 11.44 -44.01 -10.21
N TYR A 61 12.59 -43.48 -9.81
CA TYR A 61 13.82 -43.63 -10.59
C TYR A 61 14.34 -45.07 -10.58
N ALA A 62 14.32 -45.74 -9.42
CA ALA A 62 14.69 -47.15 -9.32
C ALA A 62 13.78 -48.05 -10.18
N GLU A 63 12.49 -47.71 -10.31
CA GLU A 63 11.57 -48.42 -11.19
C GLU A 63 11.79 -48.11 -12.67
N ASN A 64 12.14 -46.86 -13.00
CA ASN A 64 12.49 -46.47 -14.36
C ASN A 64 13.69 -47.29 -14.89
N LEU A 65 14.75 -47.46 -14.08
CA LEU A 65 15.91 -48.28 -14.44
C LEU A 65 15.52 -49.74 -14.76
N ARG A 66 14.56 -50.31 -14.01
CA ARG A 66 14.06 -51.67 -14.27
C ARG A 66 13.34 -51.76 -15.61
N CYS A 67 12.47 -50.78 -15.89
CA CYS A 67 11.72 -50.72 -17.14
C CYS A 67 12.64 -50.56 -18.35
N GLN A 68 13.68 -49.72 -18.26
CA GLN A 68 14.67 -49.56 -19.32
C GLN A 68 15.40 -50.87 -19.61
N ALA A 69 15.90 -51.55 -18.57
CA ALA A 69 16.59 -52.84 -18.72
C ALA A 69 15.67 -53.93 -19.32
N LEU A 70 14.40 -53.95 -18.91
CA LEU A 70 13.40 -54.89 -19.43
C LEU A 70 13.12 -54.64 -20.92
N LEU A 71 12.95 -53.39 -21.32
CA LEU A 71 12.72 -53.02 -22.72
C LEU A 71 13.91 -53.39 -23.61
N ALA A 72 15.14 -53.10 -23.17
CA ALA A 72 16.36 -53.45 -23.89
C ALA A 72 16.52 -54.98 -24.05
N ALA A 73 16.32 -55.74 -22.97
CA ALA A 73 16.38 -57.20 -23.05
C ALA A 73 15.26 -57.78 -23.94
N GLN A 74 14.08 -57.16 -23.93
CA GLN A 74 12.95 -57.59 -24.76
C GLN A 74 13.25 -57.40 -26.24
N SER A 75 13.80 -56.24 -26.64
CA SER A 75 14.19 -56.01 -28.03
C SER A 75 15.25 -57.00 -28.50
N ASP A 76 16.24 -57.29 -27.66
CA ASP A 76 17.34 -58.20 -28.00
C ASP A 76 16.85 -59.65 -28.16
N VAL A 77 16.02 -60.12 -27.23
CA VAL A 77 15.44 -61.48 -27.29
C VAL A 77 14.57 -61.63 -28.54
N TYR A 78 13.72 -60.66 -28.87
CA TYR A 78 12.89 -60.72 -30.07
C TYR A 78 13.72 -60.65 -31.36
N ALA A 79 14.74 -59.80 -31.42
CA ALA A 79 15.64 -59.71 -32.57
C ALA A 79 16.34 -61.05 -32.83
N LEU A 80 16.84 -61.70 -31.77
CA LEU A 80 17.47 -63.02 -31.88
C LEU A 80 16.45 -64.10 -32.27
N GLN A 81 15.29 -64.16 -31.62
CA GLN A 81 14.25 -65.15 -31.94
C GLN A 81 13.76 -65.03 -33.40
N SER A 82 13.61 -63.81 -33.92
CA SER A 82 13.22 -63.58 -35.31
C SER A 82 14.29 -64.05 -36.30
N THR A 83 15.57 -63.80 -36.01
CA THR A 83 16.70 -64.17 -36.86
C THR A 83 16.89 -65.70 -36.95
N TYR A 84 16.69 -66.41 -35.84
CA TYR A 84 16.92 -67.86 -35.74
C TYR A 84 15.65 -68.71 -35.84
N ALA A 85 14.50 -68.11 -36.13
CA ALA A 85 13.26 -68.84 -36.40
C ALA A 85 13.42 -69.74 -37.64
N LEU A 86 12.97 -71.00 -37.54
CA LEU A 86 12.98 -71.96 -38.64
C LEU A 86 12.29 -71.38 -39.90
N ALA A 87 11.21 -70.62 -39.69
CA ALA A 87 10.49 -69.92 -40.76
C ALA A 87 11.37 -68.90 -41.50
N GLY A 88 12.23 -68.15 -40.80
CA GLY A 88 13.16 -67.18 -41.38
C GLY A 88 14.30 -67.84 -42.15
N GLN A 89 14.87 -68.93 -41.62
CA GLN A 89 15.94 -69.68 -42.30
C GLN A 89 15.43 -70.42 -43.54
N LEU A 90 14.25 -71.03 -43.47
CA LEU A 90 13.61 -71.67 -44.63
C LEU A 90 13.19 -70.63 -45.67
N GLY A 91 12.65 -69.49 -45.23
CA GLY A 91 12.33 -68.36 -46.10
C GLY A 91 13.55 -67.82 -46.84
N ALA A 92 14.68 -67.60 -46.16
CA ALA A 92 15.92 -67.11 -46.76
C ALA A 92 16.51 -68.10 -47.79
N ILE A 93 16.51 -69.41 -47.50
CA ILE A 93 16.99 -70.45 -48.44
C ILE A 93 16.10 -70.52 -49.69
N LEU A 94 14.78 -70.35 -49.54
CA LEU A 94 13.83 -70.32 -50.64
C LEU A 94 13.97 -69.05 -51.48
N ILE A 95 14.16 -67.89 -50.84
CA ILE A 95 14.42 -66.60 -51.50
C ILE A 95 15.75 -66.65 -52.26
N ASP A 96 16.84 -67.13 -51.67
CA ASP A 96 18.13 -67.28 -52.37
C ASP A 96 18.08 -68.31 -53.52
N GLY A 97 17.26 -69.36 -53.35
CA GLY A 97 16.98 -70.34 -54.38
C GLY A 97 16.33 -69.76 -55.63
N SER A 98 15.51 -68.72 -55.45
CA SER A 98 14.82 -68.03 -56.55
C SER A 98 15.69 -67.03 -57.33
N ARG A 99 16.94 -66.76 -56.88
CA ARG A 99 17.80 -65.73 -57.48
C ARG A 99 18.62 -66.17 -58.70
N SER A 100 18.80 -67.48 -58.96
CA SER A 100 19.43 -67.98 -60.20
C SER A 100 19.16 -69.47 -60.48
N ALA A 101 19.24 -69.90 -61.74
CA ALA A 101 19.05 -71.30 -62.14
C ALA A 101 20.09 -72.27 -61.51
N GLY A 102 21.33 -71.80 -61.32
CA GLY A 102 22.37 -72.57 -60.63
C GLY A 102 22.16 -72.66 -59.10
N ALA A 103 21.60 -71.62 -58.48
CA ALA A 103 21.25 -71.61 -57.07
C ALA A 103 20.04 -72.51 -56.77
N MET A 104 19.03 -72.57 -57.68
CA MET A 104 17.84 -73.40 -57.51
C MET A 104 18.16 -74.91 -57.49
N LEU A 105 19.12 -75.36 -58.30
CA LEU A 105 19.64 -76.74 -58.27
C LEU A 105 20.32 -77.09 -56.92
N SER A 106 20.81 -76.07 -56.20
CA SER A 106 21.38 -76.24 -54.86
C SER A 106 20.34 -76.21 -53.74
N VAL A 107 19.08 -75.81 -54.00
CA VAL A 107 18.03 -75.67 -52.98
C VAL A 107 17.66 -77.00 -52.33
N PRO A 108 17.43 -78.13 -53.04
CA PRO A 108 17.18 -79.41 -52.39
C PRO A 108 18.37 -79.84 -51.52
N LYS A 109 19.60 -79.60 -51.99
CA LYS A 109 20.83 -79.91 -51.24
C LYS A 109 21.01 -79.01 -50.02
N ARG A 110 20.68 -77.72 -50.12
CA ARG A 110 20.76 -76.73 -49.03
C ARG A 110 19.64 -76.90 -48.02
N LEU A 111 18.42 -77.23 -48.44
CA LEU A 111 17.32 -77.64 -47.56
C LEU A 111 17.65 -78.95 -46.85
N HIS A 112 18.19 -79.94 -47.57
CA HIS A 112 18.67 -81.18 -46.96
C HIS A 112 19.89 -80.94 -46.04
N LYS A 113 20.76 -79.96 -46.34
CA LYS A 113 21.87 -79.54 -45.48
C LYS A 113 21.38 -78.82 -44.24
N ALA A 114 20.45 -77.88 -44.33
CA ALA A 114 19.81 -77.19 -43.20
C ALA A 114 19.05 -78.20 -42.31
N TRP A 115 18.38 -79.17 -42.94
CA TRP A 115 17.70 -80.26 -42.24
C TRP A 115 18.68 -81.26 -41.59
N ARG A 116 19.79 -81.62 -42.24
CA ARG A 116 20.88 -82.43 -41.63
C ARG A 116 21.61 -81.67 -40.53
N GLN A 117 21.84 -80.37 -40.69
CA GLN A 117 22.47 -79.50 -39.70
C GLN A 117 21.62 -79.38 -38.43
N ASN A 118 20.29 -79.46 -38.55
CA ASN A 118 19.37 -79.58 -37.40
C ASN A 118 19.20 -81.02 -36.88
N ARG A 119 19.70 -82.06 -37.58
CA ARG A 119 19.58 -83.48 -37.19
C ARG A 119 20.88 -84.14 -36.69
N GLN A 120 22.05 -83.56 -36.93
CA GLN A 120 23.32 -84.11 -36.41
C GLN A 120 23.44 -83.84 -34.91
N ALA A 121 23.04 -84.82 -34.11
CA ALA A 121 23.14 -84.81 -32.65
C ALA A 121 24.42 -85.47 -32.11
N VAL A 122 25.22 -86.14 -32.95
CA VAL A 122 26.43 -86.86 -32.52
C VAL A 122 27.63 -85.93 -32.55
N VAL A 123 28.25 -85.70 -31.39
CA VAL A 123 29.42 -84.82 -31.25
C VAL A 123 30.65 -85.46 -31.90
N PRO A 124 31.32 -84.80 -32.87
CA PRO A 124 32.53 -85.36 -33.49
C PRO A 124 33.66 -85.58 -32.48
N ALA A 125 34.40 -86.69 -32.59
CA ALA A 125 35.60 -86.94 -31.79
C ALA A 125 36.67 -85.83 -31.96
N SER A 126 36.64 -85.10 -33.07
CA SER A 126 37.49 -83.94 -33.34
C SER A 126 37.25 -82.76 -32.40
N LEU A 127 36.06 -82.64 -31.79
CA LEU A 127 35.74 -81.64 -30.77
C LEU A 127 36.02 -82.13 -29.33
N GLY A 128 36.40 -83.40 -29.15
CA GLY A 128 36.64 -83.99 -27.83
C GLY A 128 35.44 -84.74 -27.25
N GLY A 129 34.54 -85.28 -28.08
CA GLY A 129 33.40 -86.06 -27.61
C GLY A 129 32.34 -85.23 -26.89
N GLU A 130 31.45 -85.88 -26.12
CA GLU A 130 30.32 -85.22 -25.44
C GLU A 130 30.76 -84.14 -24.43
N THR A 131 32.01 -84.19 -23.96
CA THR A 131 32.62 -83.26 -22.99
C THR A 131 33.28 -82.05 -23.64
N PHE A 132 33.47 -82.04 -24.96
CA PHE A 132 34.15 -80.97 -25.72
C PHE A 132 35.60 -80.69 -25.26
N ASP A 133 36.32 -81.72 -24.79
CA ASP A 133 37.66 -81.56 -24.18
C ASP A 133 38.69 -80.89 -25.10
N ARG A 134 38.60 -81.11 -26.42
CA ARG A 134 39.51 -80.47 -27.40
C ARG A 134 39.18 -79.00 -27.63
N VAL A 135 37.91 -78.60 -27.50
CA VAL A 135 37.50 -77.18 -27.54
C VAL A 135 38.05 -76.45 -26.31
N ILE A 136 37.97 -77.09 -25.14
CA ILE A 136 38.50 -76.55 -23.88
C ILE A 136 40.02 -76.42 -23.95
N ALA A 137 40.73 -77.41 -24.51
CA ALA A 137 42.18 -77.33 -24.72
C ALA A 137 42.57 -76.20 -25.69
N ALA A 138 41.87 -76.06 -26.82
CA ALA A 138 42.12 -74.98 -27.78
C ALA A 138 41.91 -73.59 -27.17
N PHE A 139 40.92 -73.42 -26.29
CA PHE A 139 40.73 -72.17 -25.58
C PHE A 139 41.91 -71.84 -24.65
N LYS A 140 42.47 -72.84 -23.96
CA LYS A 140 43.64 -72.64 -23.08
C LYS A 140 44.90 -72.26 -23.86
N GLU A 141 45.04 -72.72 -25.09
CA GLU A 141 46.23 -72.48 -25.92
C GLU A 141 46.17 -71.17 -26.72
N GLY A 142 44.99 -70.73 -27.18
CA GLY A 142 44.87 -69.58 -28.09
C GLY A 142 43.60 -68.74 -27.92
N GLY A 143 42.90 -68.88 -26.79
CA GLY A 143 41.72 -68.08 -26.47
C GLY A 143 40.53 -68.31 -27.41
N GLU A 144 39.63 -67.32 -27.49
CA GLU A 144 38.39 -67.44 -28.29
C GLU A 144 38.65 -67.64 -29.78
N SER A 145 39.70 -67.00 -30.32
CA SER A 145 40.06 -67.10 -31.75
C SER A 145 40.43 -68.53 -32.17
N ALA A 146 41.12 -69.27 -31.31
CA ALA A 146 41.48 -70.66 -31.55
C ALA A 146 40.24 -71.58 -31.50
N VAL A 147 39.28 -71.29 -30.62
CA VAL A 147 38.00 -72.00 -30.55
C VAL A 147 37.16 -71.77 -31.81
N GLU A 148 37.07 -70.52 -32.28
CA GLU A 148 36.35 -70.19 -33.52
C GLU A 148 36.97 -70.86 -34.75
N SER A 149 38.30 -70.85 -34.85
CA SER A 149 39.04 -71.55 -35.91
C SER A 149 38.79 -73.06 -35.88
N LEU A 150 38.75 -73.65 -34.68
CA LEU A 150 38.46 -75.08 -34.50
C LEU A 150 37.02 -75.42 -34.87
N LEU A 151 36.04 -74.63 -34.42
CA LEU A 151 34.61 -74.83 -34.71
C LEU A 151 34.29 -74.64 -36.20
N SER A 152 34.89 -73.65 -36.85
CA SER A 152 34.75 -73.41 -38.28
C SER A 152 35.38 -74.52 -39.13
N ARG A 153 36.58 -74.97 -38.78
CA ARG A 153 37.27 -76.09 -39.46
C ARG A 153 36.53 -77.42 -39.29
N ALA A 154 35.87 -77.64 -38.15
CA ALA A 154 35.08 -78.85 -37.91
C ALA A 154 33.72 -78.84 -38.65
N ALA A 155 33.30 -77.71 -39.24
CA ALA A 155 32.05 -77.54 -39.99
C ALA A 155 30.78 -78.00 -39.23
N VAL A 156 30.72 -77.66 -37.94
CA VAL A 156 29.75 -78.15 -36.96
C VAL A 156 28.44 -77.33 -37.00
N SER A 157 27.30 -77.94 -36.64
CA SER A 157 26.01 -77.25 -36.59
C SER A 157 25.97 -76.12 -35.56
N VAL A 158 25.09 -75.13 -35.76
CA VAL A 158 24.93 -73.98 -34.85
C VAL A 158 24.52 -74.42 -33.43
N THR A 159 23.71 -75.47 -33.32
CA THR A 159 23.32 -76.06 -32.03
C THR A 159 24.50 -76.69 -31.29
N LEU A 160 25.37 -77.41 -32.01
CA LEU A 160 26.60 -77.98 -31.44
C LEU A 160 27.63 -76.89 -31.12
N GLN A 161 27.71 -75.81 -31.90
CA GLN A 161 28.52 -74.64 -31.56
C GLN A 161 28.01 -73.96 -30.28
N ALA A 162 26.69 -73.76 -30.14
CA ALA A 162 26.09 -73.24 -28.91
C ALA A 162 26.38 -74.15 -27.70
N SER A 163 26.33 -75.47 -27.88
CA SER A 163 26.70 -76.43 -26.83
C SER A 163 28.19 -76.42 -26.49
N ALA A 164 29.07 -76.24 -27.48
CA ALA A 164 30.52 -76.09 -27.25
C ALA A 164 30.84 -74.82 -26.44
N TRP A 165 30.23 -73.68 -26.80
CA TRP A 165 30.34 -72.44 -26.01
C TRP A 165 29.74 -72.59 -24.61
N THR A 166 28.64 -73.34 -24.46
CA THR A 166 28.05 -73.66 -23.15
C THR A 166 29.01 -74.49 -22.29
N ALA A 167 29.63 -75.51 -22.87
CA ALA A 167 30.63 -76.35 -22.20
C ALA A 167 31.87 -75.53 -21.80
N LEU A 168 32.32 -74.63 -22.68
CA LEU A 168 33.44 -73.74 -22.38
C LEU A 168 33.10 -72.77 -21.23
N ALA A 169 31.93 -72.13 -21.25
CA ALA A 169 31.55 -71.22 -20.17
C ALA A 169 31.44 -71.94 -18.83
N ARG A 170 31.02 -73.22 -18.79
CA ARG A 170 31.04 -74.04 -17.57
C ARG A 170 32.43 -74.15 -16.94
N THR A 171 33.49 -74.20 -17.75
CA THR A 171 34.87 -74.24 -17.23
C THR A 171 35.34 -72.91 -16.64
N GLN A 172 34.74 -71.79 -17.07
CA GLN A 172 35.12 -70.44 -16.67
C GLN A 172 34.26 -69.87 -15.53
N MET A 173 33.15 -70.53 -15.16
CA MET A 173 32.20 -70.03 -14.15
C MET A 173 32.87 -69.64 -12.83
N THR A 174 33.83 -70.42 -12.37
CA THR A 174 34.52 -70.21 -11.08
C THR A 174 35.77 -69.35 -11.20
N ILE A 175 36.31 -69.18 -12.41
CA ILE A 175 37.60 -68.53 -12.67
C ILE A 175 37.39 -67.08 -13.13
N ALA A 176 36.46 -66.88 -14.07
CA ALA A 176 36.18 -65.60 -14.70
C ALA A 176 34.68 -65.50 -15.03
N PRO A 177 33.83 -65.02 -14.09
CA PRO A 177 32.39 -64.99 -14.26
C PRO A 177 31.93 -64.08 -15.41
N GLU A 178 32.60 -62.96 -15.64
CA GLU A 178 32.33 -62.06 -16.79
C GLU A 178 32.56 -62.76 -18.14
N LEU A 179 33.67 -63.49 -18.25
CA LEU A 179 34.00 -64.26 -19.44
C LEU A 179 33.00 -65.42 -19.65
N ALA A 180 32.58 -66.09 -18.58
CA ALA A 180 31.53 -67.09 -18.62
C ALA A 180 30.18 -66.50 -19.08
N ALA A 181 29.85 -65.27 -18.67
CA ALA A 181 28.66 -64.56 -19.13
C ALA A 181 28.76 -64.16 -20.61
N ALA A 182 29.92 -63.71 -21.08
CA ALA A 182 30.14 -63.40 -22.50
C ALA A 182 29.99 -64.66 -23.39
N MET A 183 30.60 -65.78 -22.98
CA MET A 183 30.45 -67.07 -23.66
C MET A 183 29.00 -67.58 -23.63
N ALA A 184 28.28 -67.36 -22.52
CA ALA A 184 26.87 -67.69 -22.42
C ALA A 184 25.99 -66.81 -23.33
N ARG A 185 26.31 -65.53 -23.45
CA ARG A 185 25.64 -64.60 -24.36
C ARG A 185 25.84 -65.04 -25.79
N ARG A 186 27.05 -65.49 -26.14
CA ARG A 186 27.37 -66.05 -27.45
C ARG A 186 26.61 -67.35 -27.74
N ALA A 187 26.52 -68.25 -26.76
CA ALA A 187 25.73 -69.47 -26.88
C ALA A 187 24.24 -69.18 -27.07
N PHE A 188 23.69 -68.20 -26.34
CA PHE A 188 22.31 -67.73 -26.49
C PHE A 188 22.07 -67.04 -27.84
N GLY A 189 23.02 -66.22 -28.29
CA GLY A 189 22.96 -65.56 -29.60
C GLY A 189 23.01 -66.52 -30.78
N LEU A 190 23.62 -67.71 -30.62
CA LEU A 190 23.61 -68.78 -31.62
C LEU A 190 22.33 -69.63 -31.56
N GLU A 191 21.80 -69.87 -30.36
CA GLU A 191 20.58 -70.68 -30.15
C GLU A 191 19.68 -70.04 -29.08
N PRO A 192 18.78 -69.11 -29.47
CA PRO A 192 17.97 -68.31 -28.54
C PRO A 192 16.79 -69.09 -27.97
N LYS A 193 17.10 -70.16 -27.22
CA LYS A 193 16.11 -71.01 -26.55
C LYS A 193 15.92 -70.59 -25.09
N PRO A 194 14.71 -70.76 -24.52
CA PRO A 194 14.40 -70.37 -23.15
C PRO A 194 15.35 -70.93 -22.08
N PHE A 195 15.81 -72.18 -22.22
CA PHE A 195 16.74 -72.76 -21.24
C PHE A 195 18.14 -72.09 -21.27
N ARG A 196 18.58 -71.61 -22.44
CA ARG A 196 19.85 -70.85 -22.56
C ARG A 196 19.69 -69.40 -22.13
N GLN A 197 18.50 -68.81 -22.31
CA GLN A 197 18.16 -67.52 -21.72
C GLN A 197 18.22 -67.57 -20.19
N LYS A 198 17.59 -68.60 -19.58
CA LYS A 198 17.66 -68.84 -18.13
C LYS A 198 19.12 -68.99 -17.67
N TRP A 199 19.91 -69.75 -18.41
CA TRP A 199 21.31 -69.97 -18.10
C TRP A 199 22.16 -68.70 -18.23
N LEU A 200 21.97 -67.91 -19.29
CA LEU A 200 22.61 -66.61 -19.49
C LEU A 200 22.29 -65.66 -18.33
N ALA A 201 21.04 -65.57 -17.91
CA ALA A 201 20.64 -64.71 -16.82
C ALA A 201 21.36 -65.06 -15.51
N PHE A 202 21.55 -66.34 -15.20
CA PHE A 202 22.36 -66.75 -14.04
C PHE A 202 23.86 -66.48 -14.21
N ARG A 203 24.40 -66.52 -15.43
CA ARG A 203 25.81 -66.12 -15.65
C ARG A 203 26.01 -64.62 -15.50
N LEU A 204 25.07 -63.82 -15.98
CA LEU A 204 25.08 -62.35 -15.80
C LEU A 204 24.91 -61.96 -14.33
N HIS A 205 24.10 -62.70 -13.58
CA HIS A 205 23.99 -62.54 -12.13
C HIS A 205 25.36 -62.72 -11.45
N GLU A 206 26.07 -63.79 -11.77
CA GLU A 206 27.40 -64.05 -11.18
C GLU A 206 28.48 -63.09 -11.67
N ALA A 207 28.31 -62.49 -12.86
CA ALA A 207 29.16 -61.42 -13.39
C ALA A 207 28.83 -60.03 -12.83
N GLY A 208 27.79 -59.88 -11.99
CA GLY A 208 27.37 -58.58 -11.42
C GLY A 208 26.52 -57.71 -12.35
N ALA A 209 26.13 -58.20 -13.54
CA ALA A 209 25.23 -57.52 -14.46
C ALA A 209 23.75 -57.71 -14.04
N LEU A 210 23.40 -57.18 -12.86
CA LEU A 210 22.16 -57.49 -12.14
C LEU A 210 20.88 -57.06 -12.88
N LEU A 211 20.87 -55.86 -13.49
CA LEU A 211 19.69 -55.31 -14.18
C LEU A 211 19.29 -56.14 -15.38
N GLU A 212 20.28 -56.50 -16.20
CA GLU A 212 20.09 -57.29 -17.40
C GLU A 212 19.72 -58.73 -17.05
N ALA A 213 20.33 -59.30 -16.01
CA ALA A 213 19.99 -60.62 -15.51
C ALA A 213 18.54 -60.70 -15.03
N GLU A 214 18.06 -59.71 -14.25
CA GLU A 214 16.67 -59.63 -13.80
C GLU A 214 15.71 -59.51 -15.00
N ALA A 215 16.05 -58.67 -15.98
CA ALA A 215 15.25 -58.48 -17.19
C ALA A 215 15.13 -59.78 -18.01
N LEU A 216 16.23 -60.49 -18.27
CA LEU A 216 16.23 -61.74 -19.01
C LEU A 216 15.48 -62.88 -18.29
N LEU A 217 15.53 -62.93 -16.95
CA LEU A 217 14.71 -63.88 -16.18
C LEU A 217 13.21 -63.53 -16.26
N THR A 218 12.87 -62.25 -16.21
CA THR A 218 11.46 -61.78 -16.26
C THR A 218 10.81 -62.10 -17.61
N LEU A 219 11.60 -62.08 -18.69
CA LEU A 219 11.15 -62.38 -20.06
C LEU A 219 11.11 -63.89 -20.38
N LEU A 220 11.32 -64.78 -19.40
CA LEU A 220 11.22 -66.22 -19.64
C LEU A 220 9.75 -66.66 -19.80
N PRO A 221 9.47 -67.61 -20.72
CA PRO A 221 8.16 -68.26 -20.80
C PRO A 221 7.75 -68.96 -19.50
N ALA A 222 6.44 -68.93 -19.18
CA ALA A 222 5.89 -69.47 -17.93
C ALA A 222 5.98 -71.00 -17.78
N ASP A 223 6.28 -71.72 -18.86
CA ASP A 223 6.45 -73.19 -18.89
C ASP A 223 7.85 -73.65 -18.44
N ILE A 224 8.79 -72.71 -18.21
CA ILE A 224 10.14 -73.04 -17.76
C ILE A 224 10.17 -73.38 -16.27
N LYS A 225 10.54 -74.63 -15.99
CA LYS A 225 10.72 -75.13 -14.62
C LYS A 225 12.05 -74.64 -14.03
N PHE A 226 11.99 -74.24 -12.77
CA PHE A 226 13.15 -73.97 -11.92
C PHE A 226 13.33 -75.13 -10.94
N SER A 227 14.57 -75.55 -10.70
CA SER A 227 14.87 -76.36 -9.52
C SER A 227 14.80 -75.51 -8.25
N ASP A 228 14.74 -76.14 -7.07
CA ASP A 228 14.72 -75.41 -5.80
C ASP A 228 15.97 -74.52 -5.60
N SER A 229 17.12 -74.93 -6.12
CA SER A 229 18.34 -74.13 -6.08
C SER A 229 18.30 -72.96 -7.08
N GLU A 230 17.77 -73.17 -8.29
CA GLU A 230 17.60 -72.13 -9.29
C GLU A 230 16.56 -71.09 -8.88
N ALA A 231 15.48 -71.50 -8.22
CA ALA A 231 14.46 -70.60 -7.68
C ALA A 231 15.05 -69.67 -6.61
N ARG A 232 15.84 -70.23 -5.67
CA ARG A 232 16.57 -69.43 -4.67
C ARG A 232 17.58 -68.47 -5.30
N GLN A 233 18.24 -68.88 -6.38
CA GLN A 233 19.16 -68.01 -7.12
C GLN A 233 18.41 -66.87 -7.83
N ALA A 234 17.25 -67.16 -8.45
CA ALA A 234 16.40 -66.15 -9.07
C ALA A 234 15.86 -65.12 -8.05
N ASP A 235 15.44 -65.57 -6.86
CA ASP A 235 14.98 -64.67 -5.80
C ASP A 235 16.12 -63.80 -5.26
N ARG A 236 17.31 -64.40 -5.08
CA ARG A 236 18.51 -63.65 -4.69
C ARG A 236 18.84 -62.54 -5.70
N LEU A 237 18.80 -62.87 -7.00
CA LEU A 237 19.02 -61.90 -8.07
C LEU A 237 18.01 -60.74 -8.01
N LYS A 238 16.71 -61.01 -7.79
CA LYS A 238 15.70 -59.95 -7.66
C LYS A 238 16.00 -59.00 -6.50
N ILE A 239 16.43 -59.54 -5.36
CA ILE A 239 16.79 -58.75 -4.17
C ILE A 239 18.03 -57.90 -4.44
N GLU A 240 19.08 -58.51 -5.01
CA GLU A 240 20.34 -57.83 -5.31
C GLU A 240 20.16 -56.75 -6.39
N SER A 241 19.41 -57.05 -7.46
CA SER A 241 19.07 -56.09 -8.51
C SER A 241 18.25 -54.93 -7.98
N LYS A 242 17.23 -55.19 -7.13
CA LYS A 242 16.48 -54.13 -6.46
C LYS A 242 17.42 -53.24 -5.65
N ARG A 243 18.29 -53.82 -4.81
CA ARG A 243 19.25 -53.05 -4.01
C ARG A 243 20.18 -52.21 -4.87
N ALA A 244 20.68 -52.75 -5.98
CA ALA A 244 21.53 -52.01 -6.92
C ALA A 244 20.83 -50.82 -7.56
N ARG A 245 19.57 -50.97 -8.02
CA ARG A 245 18.76 -49.86 -8.58
C ARG A 245 18.52 -48.75 -7.57
N PHE A 246 18.23 -49.12 -6.32
CA PHE A 246 18.03 -48.15 -5.24
C PHE A 246 19.31 -47.41 -4.86
N ASN A 247 20.46 -48.10 -4.83
CA ASN A 247 21.75 -47.46 -4.60
C ASN A 247 22.08 -46.47 -5.74
N GLN A 248 21.88 -46.88 -6.99
CA GLN A 248 22.10 -46.02 -8.16
C GLN A 248 21.14 -44.80 -8.16
N ALA A 249 19.89 -45.00 -7.73
CA ALA A 249 18.93 -43.90 -7.55
C ALA A 249 19.39 -42.90 -6.48
N ARG A 250 19.95 -43.41 -5.37
CA ARG A 250 20.46 -42.56 -4.27
C ARG A 250 21.74 -41.82 -4.65
N GLU A 251 22.60 -42.40 -5.49
CA GLU A 251 23.79 -41.71 -6.02
C GLU A 251 23.41 -40.58 -6.99
N PHE A 252 22.35 -40.75 -7.79
CA PHE A 252 21.85 -39.71 -8.70
C PHE A 252 21.23 -38.52 -7.94
N TYR A 253 20.71 -38.75 -6.73
CA TYR A 253 20.11 -37.73 -5.87
C TYR A 253 20.94 -37.50 -4.58
N PRO A 254 22.10 -36.82 -4.65
CA PRO A 254 22.90 -36.49 -3.47
C PRO A 254 22.25 -35.32 -2.69
N HIS A 255 21.13 -35.59 -2.00
CA HIS A 255 20.31 -34.54 -1.40
C HIS A 255 20.57 -34.22 0.08
N THR A 256 21.48 -34.92 0.78
CA THR A 256 21.71 -34.63 2.21
C THR A 256 22.35 -33.25 2.45
N GLU A 257 23.34 -32.83 1.65
CA GLU A 257 24.07 -31.56 1.89
C GLU A 257 23.28 -30.32 1.44
N GLN A 258 22.52 -30.42 0.34
CA GLN A 258 21.64 -29.33 -0.11
C GLN A 258 20.43 -29.16 0.83
N GLN A 259 19.93 -30.24 1.43
CA GLN A 259 18.82 -30.18 2.38
C GLN A 259 19.25 -29.59 3.72
N GLU A 260 20.46 -29.88 4.21
CA GLU A 260 21.03 -29.21 5.40
C GLU A 260 21.18 -27.70 5.18
N LYS A 261 21.66 -27.28 3.99
CA LYS A 261 21.74 -25.86 3.63
C LYS A 261 20.37 -25.20 3.56
N LEU A 262 19.39 -25.85 2.91
CA LEU A 262 18.02 -25.34 2.89
C LEU A 262 17.44 -25.24 4.31
N GLN A 263 17.62 -26.28 5.13
CA GLN A 263 17.11 -26.30 6.50
C GLN A 263 17.74 -25.19 7.35
N HIS A 264 19.05 -24.92 7.17
CA HIS A 264 19.72 -23.80 7.82
C HIS A 264 19.16 -22.44 7.36
N GLN A 265 18.95 -22.26 6.04
CA GLN A 265 18.33 -21.05 5.50
C GLN A 265 16.91 -20.83 6.02
N TRP A 266 16.10 -21.89 6.11
CA TRP A 266 14.75 -21.80 6.67
C TRP A 266 14.75 -21.48 8.17
N GLN A 267 15.71 -22.01 8.94
CA GLN A 267 15.87 -21.66 10.35
C GLN A 267 16.32 -20.21 10.54
N GLU A 268 17.20 -19.70 9.69
CA GLU A 268 17.59 -18.28 9.69
C GLU A 268 16.42 -17.36 9.35
N LEU A 269 15.63 -17.71 8.34
CA LEU A 269 14.42 -16.97 7.97
C LEU A 269 13.38 -16.98 9.10
N ALA A 270 13.18 -18.13 9.77
CA ALA A 270 12.29 -18.22 10.93
C ALA A 270 12.76 -17.31 12.08
N ARG A 271 14.06 -17.33 12.41
CA ARG A 271 14.65 -16.44 13.42
C ARG A 271 14.51 -14.96 13.05
N SER A 272 14.72 -14.60 11.78
CA SER A 272 14.56 -13.23 11.29
C SER A 272 13.12 -12.75 11.43
N ARG A 273 12.15 -13.58 11.01
CA ARG A 273 10.72 -13.31 11.18
C ARG A 273 10.35 -13.11 12.66
N ASP A 274 10.79 -14.01 13.52
CA ASP A 274 10.47 -13.93 14.95
C ASP A 274 11.02 -12.63 15.55
N THR A 275 12.26 -12.26 15.20
CA THR A 275 12.89 -10.99 15.62
C THR A 275 12.10 -9.77 15.13
N LEU A 276 11.66 -9.77 13.87
CA LEU A 276 10.84 -8.71 13.31
C LEU A 276 9.46 -8.62 13.99
N SER A 277 8.89 -9.76 14.38
CA SER A 277 7.62 -9.79 15.13
C SER A 277 7.77 -9.14 16.51
N THR A 278 8.88 -9.42 17.21
CA THR A 278 9.16 -8.83 18.52
C THR A 278 9.38 -7.32 18.41
N GLN A 279 10.10 -6.87 17.37
CA GLN A 279 10.29 -5.45 17.08
C GLN A 279 8.97 -4.74 16.75
N LEU A 280 8.07 -5.39 15.99
CA LEU A 280 6.75 -4.83 15.69
C LEU A 280 5.91 -4.64 16.96
N VAL A 281 5.90 -5.62 17.87
CA VAL A 281 5.19 -5.50 19.16
C VAL A 281 5.78 -4.37 20.00
N GLN A 282 7.11 -4.21 19.99
CA GLN A 282 7.78 -3.13 20.71
C GLN A 282 7.49 -1.74 20.12
N LEU A 283 7.44 -1.61 18.79
CA LEU A 283 7.04 -0.37 18.13
C LEU A 283 5.57 -0.02 18.38
N GLN A 284 4.68 -1.02 18.41
CA GLN A 284 3.27 -0.82 18.74
C GLN A 284 3.07 -0.29 20.15
N SER A 285 3.84 -0.78 21.13
CA SER A 285 3.75 -0.27 22.51
C SER A 285 4.28 1.16 22.64
N GLN A 286 5.37 1.51 21.94
CA GLN A 286 5.87 2.88 21.88
C GLN A 286 4.88 3.84 21.21
N LEU A 287 4.18 3.39 20.17
CA LEU A 287 3.17 4.17 19.47
C LEU A 287 1.95 4.42 20.38
N ALA A 288 1.55 3.44 21.19
CA ALA A 288 0.49 3.61 22.18
C ALA A 288 0.88 4.62 23.29
N LEU A 289 2.13 4.57 23.77
CA LEU A 289 2.64 5.53 24.77
C LEU A 289 2.64 6.97 24.22
N THR A 290 3.18 7.17 23.03
CA THR A 290 3.21 8.50 22.39
C THR A 290 1.82 9.03 22.06
N GLN A 291 0.87 8.17 21.68
CA GLN A 291 -0.52 8.57 21.49
C GLN A 291 -1.16 9.06 22.80
N ASN A 292 -0.88 8.41 23.93
CA ASN A 292 -1.34 8.87 25.23
C ASN A 292 -0.72 10.22 25.62
N GLU A 293 0.58 10.42 25.39
CA GLU A 293 1.26 11.70 25.63
C GLU A 293 0.68 12.83 24.76
N ILE A 294 0.37 12.56 23.49
CA ILE A 294 -0.30 13.53 22.62
C ILE A 294 -1.69 13.88 23.15
N ALA A 295 -2.44 12.90 23.68
CA ALA A 295 -3.74 13.14 24.27
C ALA A 295 -3.65 14.02 25.52
N THR A 296 -2.68 13.77 26.41
CA THR A 296 -2.47 14.60 27.61
C THR A 296 -2.05 16.03 27.24
N LEU A 297 -1.11 16.19 26.29
CA LEU A 297 -0.68 17.50 25.81
C LEU A 297 -1.81 18.29 25.16
N LYS A 298 -2.73 17.62 24.43
CA LYS A 298 -3.93 18.27 23.90
C LYS A 298 -4.83 18.77 25.01
N THR A 299 -5.08 17.97 26.05
CA THR A 299 -5.90 18.42 27.18
C THR A 299 -5.26 19.60 27.92
N GLU A 300 -3.94 19.59 28.12
CA GLU A 300 -3.22 20.72 28.70
C GLU A 300 -3.32 21.97 27.81
N HIS A 301 -3.17 21.82 26.50
CA HIS A 301 -3.32 22.92 25.55
C HIS A 301 -4.72 23.53 25.58
N ASP A 302 -5.77 22.69 25.60
CA ASP A 302 -7.16 23.15 25.67
C ASP A 302 -7.42 23.89 26.99
N THR A 303 -6.93 23.39 28.12
CA THR A 303 -7.02 24.10 29.40
C THR A 303 -6.27 25.44 29.37
N GLY A 304 -5.08 25.48 28.77
CA GLY A 304 -4.31 26.73 28.58
C GLY A 304 -5.07 27.75 27.72
N ASN A 305 -5.73 27.30 26.66
CA ASN A 305 -6.56 28.16 25.81
C ASN A 305 -7.79 28.70 26.57
N THR A 306 -8.42 27.90 27.43
CA THR A 306 -9.53 28.40 28.27
C THR A 306 -9.07 29.47 29.26
N VAL A 307 -7.93 29.26 29.94
CA VAL A 307 -7.36 30.25 30.85
C VAL A 307 -6.96 31.53 30.11
N ALA A 308 -6.38 31.41 28.91
CA ALA A 308 -6.04 32.55 28.08
C ALA A 308 -7.29 33.34 27.63
N ALA A 309 -8.39 32.66 27.32
CA ALA A 309 -9.66 33.29 27.00
C ALA A 309 -10.24 34.05 28.21
N GLU A 310 -10.22 33.45 29.40
CA GLU A 310 -10.65 34.09 30.64
C GLU A 310 -9.82 35.34 30.96
N LEU A 311 -8.49 35.24 30.83
CA LEU A 311 -7.58 36.37 31.02
C LEU A 311 -7.84 37.51 30.01
N ARG A 312 -8.12 37.20 28.74
CA ARG A 312 -8.50 38.21 27.74
C ARG A 312 -9.78 38.93 28.14
N THR A 313 -10.82 38.20 28.53
CA THR A 313 -12.07 38.82 29.01
C THR A 313 -11.86 39.67 30.26
N ARG A 314 -10.97 39.26 31.18
CA ARG A 314 -10.60 40.05 32.37
C ARG A 314 -9.86 41.34 31.99
N CYS A 315 -8.93 41.27 31.04
CA CYS A 315 -8.21 42.44 30.53
C CYS A 315 -9.15 43.43 29.84
N GLU A 316 -10.09 42.95 29.05
CA GLU A 316 -11.12 43.80 28.40
C GLU A 316 -12.01 44.48 29.44
N ALA A 317 -12.43 43.76 30.49
CA ALA A 317 -13.20 44.34 31.59
C ALA A 317 -12.42 45.41 32.36
N LEU A 318 -11.14 45.14 32.68
CA LEU A 318 -10.27 46.11 33.34
C LEU A 318 -9.99 47.35 32.48
N GLN A 319 -9.82 47.19 31.17
CA GLN A 319 -9.71 48.32 30.24
C GLN A 319 -10.98 49.18 30.24
N ALA A 320 -12.17 48.56 30.27
CA ALA A 320 -13.43 49.27 30.34
C ALA A 320 -13.59 50.04 31.68
N GLU A 321 -13.16 49.44 32.80
CA GLU A 321 -13.13 50.11 34.11
C GLU A 321 -12.15 51.29 34.13
N LEU A 322 -10.95 51.12 33.57
CA LEU A 322 -9.95 52.18 33.49
C LEU A 322 -10.45 53.37 32.65
N LEU A 323 -11.14 53.10 31.54
CA LEU A 323 -11.82 54.12 30.72
C LEU A 323 -12.92 54.87 31.48
N ARG A 324 -13.68 54.18 32.34
CA ARG A 324 -14.67 54.83 33.21
C ARG A 324 -14.01 55.71 34.26
N ALA A 325 -12.97 55.21 34.92
CA ALA A 325 -12.21 55.96 35.91
C ALA A 325 -11.58 57.23 35.30
N HIS A 326 -11.05 57.16 34.07
CA HIS A 326 -10.57 58.33 33.34
C HIS A 326 -11.68 59.36 33.09
N LYS A 327 -12.85 58.93 32.62
CA LYS A 327 -14.00 59.84 32.42
C LYS A 327 -14.45 60.51 33.72
N GLU A 328 -14.47 59.77 34.82
CA GLU A 328 -14.81 60.33 36.13
C GLU A 328 -13.75 61.33 36.61
N ARG A 329 -12.47 61.05 36.36
CA ARG A 329 -11.38 61.99 36.66
C ARG A 329 -11.50 63.27 35.85
N ASP A 330 -11.74 63.17 34.54
CA ASP A 330 -11.92 64.34 33.66
C ASP A 330 -13.12 65.19 34.11
N GLN A 331 -14.21 64.55 34.56
CA GLN A 331 -15.36 65.24 35.15
C GLN A 331 -15.02 65.95 36.47
N ARG A 332 -14.25 65.31 37.36
CA ARG A 332 -13.77 65.92 38.60
C ARG A 332 -12.86 67.12 38.31
N ASP A 333 -11.92 66.99 37.37
CA ASP A 333 -11.01 68.07 36.98
C ASP A 333 -11.76 69.27 36.38
N ALA A 334 -12.83 69.02 35.61
CA ALA A 334 -13.71 70.07 35.10
C ALA A 334 -14.45 70.82 36.24
N LEU A 335 -14.97 70.09 37.23
CA LEU A 335 -15.62 70.69 38.40
C LEU A 335 -14.63 71.49 39.26
N ILE A 336 -13.42 70.98 39.48
CA ILE A 336 -12.37 71.69 40.21
C ILE A 336 -12.01 73.00 39.50
N ASN A 337 -11.86 72.98 38.18
CA ASN A 337 -11.60 74.20 37.41
C ASN A 337 -12.76 75.21 37.51
N GLN A 338 -14.01 74.74 37.50
CA GLN A 338 -15.18 75.62 37.66
C GLN A 338 -15.18 76.30 39.04
N GLU A 339 -14.92 75.55 40.11
CA GLU A 339 -14.83 76.10 41.47
C GLU A 339 -13.63 77.03 41.64
N ARG A 340 -12.50 76.73 40.98
CA ARG A 340 -11.32 77.62 40.97
C ARG A 340 -11.64 78.98 40.33
N VAL A 341 -12.26 78.98 39.15
CA VAL A 341 -12.68 80.23 38.48
C VAL A 341 -13.66 81.01 39.37
N ARG A 342 -14.60 80.33 40.01
CA ARG A 342 -15.55 80.96 40.95
C ARG A 342 -14.83 81.62 42.13
N ASN A 343 -13.86 80.94 42.73
CA ASN A 343 -13.05 81.48 43.83
C ASN A 343 -12.21 82.69 43.39
N GLU A 344 -11.56 82.64 42.23
CA GLU A 344 -10.82 83.79 41.68
C GLU A 344 -11.74 85.02 41.49
N THR A 345 -13.00 84.78 41.07
CA THR A 345 -14.02 85.84 40.93
C THR A 345 -14.41 86.42 42.28
N LEU A 346 -14.65 85.57 43.29
CA LEU A 346 -14.99 85.99 44.65
C LEU A 346 -13.84 86.75 45.32
N GLU A 347 -12.60 86.31 45.13
CA GLU A 347 -11.41 87.00 45.62
C GLU A 347 -11.27 88.39 44.99
N SER A 348 -11.59 88.55 43.71
CA SER A 348 -11.65 89.86 43.07
C SER A 348 -12.69 90.77 43.74
N SER A 349 -13.92 90.28 43.92
CA SER A 349 -14.97 91.06 44.58
C SER A 349 -14.62 91.43 46.03
N LEU A 350 -13.92 90.54 46.74
CA LEU A 350 -13.47 90.78 48.11
C LEU A 350 -12.34 91.83 48.17
N ARG A 351 -11.45 91.87 47.16
CA ARG A 351 -10.46 92.95 47.01
C ARG A 351 -11.14 94.29 46.76
N ASP A 352 -12.12 94.35 45.87
CA ASP A 352 -12.87 95.58 45.57
C ASP A 352 -13.60 96.11 46.82
N LEU A 353 -14.23 95.21 47.60
CA LEU A 353 -14.87 95.55 48.87
C LEU A 353 -13.89 96.08 49.92
N LYS A 354 -12.70 95.48 50.02
CA LYS A 354 -11.64 95.96 50.93
C LYS A 354 -11.16 97.35 50.56
N GLN A 355 -11.00 97.63 49.26
CA GLN A 355 -10.62 98.95 48.77
C GLN A 355 -11.69 99.99 49.13
N LEU A 356 -12.96 99.67 48.90
CA LEU A 356 -14.08 100.56 49.21
C LEU A 356 -14.19 100.85 50.71
N HIS A 357 -13.90 99.86 51.56
CA HIS A 357 -13.84 100.07 53.02
C HIS A 357 -12.68 100.97 53.43
N GLN A 358 -11.50 100.83 52.80
CA GLN A 358 -10.35 101.69 53.07
C GLN A 358 -10.62 103.14 52.64
N GLU A 359 -11.26 103.34 51.49
CA GLU A 359 -11.68 104.67 51.02
C GLU A 359 -12.66 105.33 52.01
N GLN A 360 -13.62 104.58 52.57
CA GLN A 360 -14.52 105.09 53.61
C GLN A 360 -13.77 105.48 54.90
N LYS A 361 -12.76 104.71 55.30
CA LYS A 361 -11.94 104.98 56.48
C LYS A 361 -11.10 106.26 56.30
N ASP A 362 -10.51 106.44 55.13
CA ASP A 362 -9.73 107.63 54.80
C ASP A 362 -10.62 108.89 54.80
N LEU A 363 -11.85 108.77 54.26
CA LEU A 363 -12.85 109.84 54.30
C LEU A 363 -13.21 110.21 55.75
N ALA A 364 -13.47 109.22 56.61
CA ALA A 364 -13.77 109.45 58.02
C ALA A 364 -12.62 110.15 58.77
N THR A 365 -11.38 109.85 58.40
CA THR A 365 -10.18 110.48 58.96
C THR A 365 -10.09 111.96 58.54
N GLN A 366 -10.39 112.28 57.28
CA GLN A 366 -10.45 113.67 56.80
C GLN A 366 -11.53 114.49 57.53
N TRP A 367 -12.70 113.90 57.77
CA TRP A 367 -13.77 114.56 58.55
C TRP A 367 -13.36 114.80 60.02
N PHE A 368 -12.57 113.90 60.60
CA PHE A 368 -12.02 114.07 61.95
C PHE A 368 -11.01 115.23 62.00
N GLU A 369 -10.09 115.33 61.05
CA GLU A 369 -9.11 116.42 60.97
C GLU A 369 -9.77 117.80 60.80
N GLN A 370 -10.81 117.89 59.95
CA GLN A 370 -11.59 119.12 59.80
C GLN A 370 -12.26 119.56 61.12
N SER A 371 -12.74 118.61 61.92
CA SER A 371 -13.37 118.89 63.21
C SER A 371 -12.36 119.43 64.23
N VAL A 372 -11.12 118.92 64.24
CA VAL A 372 -10.03 119.40 65.11
C VAL A 372 -9.61 120.83 64.72
N SER A 373 -9.54 121.13 63.42
CA SER A 373 -9.26 122.49 62.92
C SER A 373 -10.33 123.50 63.37
N LEU A 374 -11.61 123.13 63.30
CA LEU A 374 -12.72 123.97 63.77
C LEU A 374 -12.65 124.21 65.28
N GLN A 375 -12.26 123.21 66.07
CA GLN A 375 -12.07 123.36 67.52
C GLN A 375 -10.92 124.32 67.89
N ALA A 376 -9.83 124.33 67.11
CA ALA A 376 -8.73 125.28 67.31
C ALA A 376 -9.16 126.74 67.07
N GLY A 377 -9.98 126.99 66.04
CA GLY A 377 -10.53 128.32 65.77
C GLY A 377 -11.47 128.85 66.87
N ILE A 378 -12.21 127.97 67.54
CA ILE A 378 -13.06 128.34 68.69
C ILE A 378 -12.20 128.78 69.89
N ALA A 379 -11.07 128.13 70.15
CA ALA A 379 -10.18 128.49 71.26
C ALA A 379 -9.59 129.91 71.09
N GLU A 380 -9.21 130.28 69.87
CA GLU A 380 -8.62 131.59 69.56
C GLU A 380 -9.62 132.75 69.76
N LEU A 381 -10.89 132.54 69.39
CA LEU A 381 -11.97 133.49 69.66
C LEU A 381 -12.27 133.64 71.15
N THR A 382 -12.01 132.61 71.95
CA THR A 382 -12.23 132.64 73.41
C THR A 382 -11.16 133.49 74.11
N GLN A 383 -9.92 133.47 73.62
CA GLN A 383 -8.82 134.28 74.16
C GLN A 383 -9.03 135.78 73.92
N GLN A 384 -9.55 136.17 72.74
CA GLN A 384 -9.84 137.58 72.43
C GLN A 384 -10.92 138.19 73.32
N ARG A 385 -11.89 137.38 73.77
CA ARG A 385 -12.94 137.80 74.71
C ARG A 385 -12.36 138.16 76.09
N ASP A 386 -11.39 137.38 76.57
CA ASP A 386 -10.87 137.53 77.93
C ASP A 386 -9.99 138.78 78.08
N GLU A 387 -9.29 139.19 77.01
CA GLU A 387 -8.52 140.44 76.97
C GLU A 387 -9.42 141.69 77.07
N LEU A 388 -10.57 141.70 76.39
CA LEU A 388 -11.54 142.81 76.46
C LEU A 388 -12.15 143.00 77.87
N THR A 389 -12.25 141.91 78.63
CA THR A 389 -12.85 141.91 79.97
C THR A 389 -11.97 142.64 80.99
N THR A 390 -10.64 142.62 80.81
CA THR A 390 -9.68 143.27 81.73
C THR A 390 -9.54 144.79 81.54
N LEU A 391 -9.92 145.33 80.38
CA LEU A 391 -9.94 146.78 80.13
C LEU A 391 -11.15 147.48 80.78
N VAL A 392 -12.27 146.76 80.92
CA VAL A 392 -13.51 147.27 81.52
C VAL A 392 -13.40 147.40 83.04
N SER A 393 -12.62 146.56 83.72
CA SER A 393 -12.43 146.63 85.17
C SER A 393 -11.63 147.88 85.59
N ARG A 394 -10.62 148.26 84.81
CA ARG A 394 -9.70 149.36 85.15
C ARG A 394 -10.32 150.76 85.06
N LYS A 395 -11.42 150.93 84.32
CA LYS A 395 -12.17 152.19 84.22
C LYS A 395 -13.30 152.35 85.24
N LYS A 396 -13.60 151.30 86.02
CA LYS A 396 -14.61 151.35 87.11
C LYS A 396 -14.05 151.85 88.45
N GLU A 397 -12.73 151.87 88.66
CA GLU A 397 -12.15 152.21 89.97
C GLU A 397 -11.88 153.71 90.20
N GLU A 398 -11.98 154.57 89.17
CA GLU A 398 -11.77 156.03 89.29
C GLU A 398 -13.05 156.84 89.62
N CYS A 399 -14.23 156.23 89.84
CA CYS A 399 -15.51 156.97 89.86
C CYS A 399 -16.52 156.71 91.00
N ALA A 400 -16.21 156.04 92.11
CA ALA A 400 -17.23 155.90 93.17
C ALA A 400 -16.69 155.74 94.60
N ALA A 401 -15.88 156.70 95.05
CA ALA A 401 -15.85 157.07 96.46
C ALA A 401 -17.00 158.06 96.73
N PHE A 402 -18.26 157.60 96.83
CA PHE A 402 -19.34 158.38 97.43
C PHE A 402 -20.57 157.50 97.78
N ALA A 403 -21.09 157.71 99.00
CA ALA A 403 -22.32 157.18 99.59
C ALA A 403 -22.28 155.69 100.03
N SER A 404 -21.98 155.30 101.27
CA SER A 404 -22.44 155.82 102.58
C SER A 404 -23.95 156.05 102.68
N LYS A 405 -24.61 155.09 103.36
CA LYS A 405 -25.93 155.15 104.01
C LYS A 405 -27.17 155.30 103.11
N LEU A 406 -27.94 154.22 102.94
CA LEU A 406 -29.23 154.10 103.63
C LEU A 406 -29.76 152.66 103.62
N ALA A 407 -30.42 152.31 104.72
CA ALA A 407 -31.04 151.03 105.00
C ALA A 407 -32.54 151.06 104.68
N ALA A 408 -33.05 149.84 104.45
CA ALA A 408 -34.43 149.37 104.62
C ALA A 408 -35.50 149.69 103.55
N GLN A 409 -36.09 148.57 103.10
CA GLN A 409 -37.36 148.34 102.39
C GLN A 409 -37.33 148.73 100.90
N GLU A 410 -37.59 147.81 99.95
CA GLU A 410 -38.69 146.85 99.87
C GLU A 410 -38.36 145.62 98.97
N GLU A 411 -39.08 144.52 99.25
CA GLU A 411 -39.63 143.54 98.29
C GLU A 411 -38.76 142.43 97.66
N THR A 412 -38.97 141.26 98.26
CA THR A 412 -38.88 139.91 97.71
C THR A 412 -39.77 139.66 96.47
N ALA A 413 -39.18 139.18 95.38
CA ALA A 413 -39.68 138.08 94.52
C ALA A 413 -38.54 137.64 93.57
N GLN A 414 -37.80 136.57 93.82
CA GLN A 414 -38.20 135.18 93.61
C GLN A 414 -38.55 134.87 92.13
N LYS A 415 -37.55 134.47 91.33
CA LYS A 415 -37.44 133.08 90.82
C LYS A 415 -36.21 132.87 89.92
N GLN A 416 -35.66 131.67 90.09
CA GLN A 416 -34.66 130.95 89.29
C GLN A 416 -33.18 131.29 89.58
N ALA A 417 -32.41 130.58 90.40
CA ALA A 417 -32.54 129.30 91.11
C ALA A 417 -33.21 128.16 90.33
N VAL A 418 -32.47 127.54 89.40
CA VAL A 418 -32.55 126.07 89.08
C VAL A 418 -31.45 125.58 88.12
N GLN A 419 -30.80 126.41 87.31
CA GLN A 419 -29.73 125.90 86.42
C GLN A 419 -28.34 126.21 86.96
N MET A 420 -27.40 125.30 86.70
CA MET A 420 -25.99 125.32 87.10
C MET A 420 -25.65 124.58 88.41
N TYR A 421 -26.46 123.57 88.76
CA TYR A 421 -26.00 122.36 89.46
C TYR A 421 -25.38 121.33 88.48
N GLU A 422 -25.17 121.69 87.21
CA GLU A 422 -24.76 120.77 86.12
C GLU A 422 -23.27 120.82 85.74
N GLN A 423 -22.46 121.68 86.37
CA GLN A 423 -21.03 121.81 86.02
C GLN A 423 -20.07 121.06 86.97
N TYR A 424 -20.57 120.39 88.00
CA TYR A 424 -19.74 119.61 88.93
C TYR A 424 -19.68 118.09 88.58
N SER A 425 -20.47 117.61 87.60
CA SER A 425 -20.55 116.18 87.24
C SER A 425 -19.55 115.70 86.18
N ALA A 426 -18.90 116.60 85.42
CA ALA A 426 -18.04 116.21 84.29
C ALA A 426 -16.61 115.81 84.69
N LEU A 427 -16.18 116.08 85.93
CA LEU A 427 -14.84 115.72 86.41
C LEU A 427 -14.75 114.33 87.05
N GLN A 428 -15.87 113.59 87.15
CA GLN A 428 -15.91 112.24 87.72
C GLN A 428 -15.90 111.12 86.66
N ALA A 429 -15.94 111.46 85.35
CA ALA A 429 -16.00 110.51 84.24
C ALA A 429 -14.63 110.11 83.64
N THR A 430 -13.55 110.83 83.96
CA THR A 430 -12.21 110.54 83.41
C THR A 430 -11.48 109.38 84.12
N LEU A 431 -12.00 108.88 85.25
CA LEU A 431 -11.45 107.70 85.94
C LEU A 431 -12.01 106.37 85.38
N HIS A 432 -13.03 106.40 84.52
CA HIS A 432 -13.65 105.17 83.95
C HIS A 432 -13.03 104.75 82.60
N SER A 433 -12.40 105.65 81.84
CA SER A 433 -11.83 105.32 80.53
C SER A 433 -10.49 104.57 80.59
N THR A 434 -9.78 104.62 81.73
CA THR A 434 -8.54 103.85 81.95
C THR A 434 -8.77 102.38 82.31
N GLN A 435 -10.02 101.95 82.52
CA GLN A 435 -10.37 100.53 82.76
C GLN A 435 -10.83 99.78 81.49
N GLN A 436 -11.31 100.46 80.45
CA GLN A 436 -11.75 99.82 79.19
C GLN A 436 -10.58 99.49 78.24
N ALA A 437 -9.37 99.99 78.50
CA ALA A 437 -8.18 99.65 77.72
C ALA A 437 -7.60 98.25 78.03
N TYR A 438 -8.06 97.58 79.11
CA TYR A 438 -7.61 96.23 79.47
C TYR A 438 -8.47 95.10 78.88
N GLU A 439 -9.71 95.36 78.45
CA GLU A 439 -10.60 94.31 77.90
C GLU A 439 -10.38 94.05 76.39
N VAL A 440 -9.93 95.05 75.63
CA VAL A 440 -9.67 94.92 74.17
C VAL A 440 -8.36 94.15 73.89
N VAL A 441 -7.36 94.26 74.77
CA VAL A 441 -6.10 93.52 74.64
C VAL A 441 -6.28 92.04 74.97
N ASP A 442 -7.18 91.72 75.91
CA ASP A 442 -7.48 90.35 76.31
C ASP A 442 -8.34 89.59 75.27
N ALA A 443 -9.24 90.29 74.57
CA ALA A 443 -10.02 89.72 73.47
C ALA A 443 -9.16 89.41 72.23
N LEU A 444 -8.22 90.31 71.86
CA LEU A 444 -7.28 90.11 70.76
C LEU A 444 -6.24 89.01 71.05
N ALA A 445 -5.90 88.79 72.32
CA ALA A 445 -5.02 87.69 72.75
C ALA A 445 -5.71 86.32 72.65
N ARG A 446 -7.02 86.22 72.93
CA ARG A 446 -7.80 84.98 72.80
C ARG A 446 -8.02 84.57 71.34
N GLU A 447 -8.39 85.50 70.47
CA GLU A 447 -8.53 85.21 69.02
C GLU A 447 -7.20 84.73 68.40
N ARG A 448 -6.07 85.30 68.82
CA ARG A 448 -4.74 84.86 68.36
C ARG A 448 -4.35 83.48 68.88
N LEU A 449 -4.81 83.09 70.07
CA LEU A 449 -4.56 81.77 70.64
C LEU A 449 -5.42 80.71 69.93
N GLU A 450 -6.71 80.98 69.71
CA GLU A 450 -7.62 80.10 68.96
C GLU A 450 -7.18 79.93 67.49
N HIS A 451 -6.70 81.00 66.86
CA HIS A 451 -6.17 80.92 65.49
C HIS A 451 -4.84 80.14 65.43
N GLY A 452 -3.99 80.28 66.46
CA GLY A 452 -2.77 79.48 66.60
C GLY A 452 -3.05 77.99 66.82
N GLU A 453 -4.04 77.65 67.62
CA GLU A 453 -4.49 76.27 67.84
C GLU A 453 -5.12 75.66 66.58
N SER A 454 -5.92 76.44 65.82
CA SER A 454 -6.47 76.00 64.54
C SER A 454 -5.41 75.76 63.47
N LEU A 455 -4.36 76.59 63.42
CA LEU A 455 -3.24 76.41 62.50
C LEU A 455 -2.38 75.20 62.90
N GLN A 456 -2.18 74.97 64.20
CA GLN A 456 -1.48 73.79 64.69
C GLN A 456 -2.25 72.50 64.37
N ALA A 457 -3.57 72.49 64.56
CA ALA A 457 -4.41 71.34 64.19
C ALA A 457 -4.40 71.05 62.68
N ALA A 458 -4.33 72.08 61.83
CA ALA A 458 -4.20 71.91 60.38
C ALA A 458 -2.81 71.38 59.97
N LEU A 459 -1.75 71.79 60.67
CA LEU A 459 -0.39 71.26 60.49
C LEU A 459 -0.30 69.79 60.90
N ASP A 460 -0.85 69.43 62.05
CA ASP A 460 -0.88 68.05 62.54
C ASP A 460 -1.69 67.13 61.61
N ALA A 461 -2.77 67.63 61.01
CA ALA A 461 -3.56 66.90 60.01
C ALA A 461 -2.79 66.66 58.70
N LEU A 462 -2.06 67.67 58.22
CA LEU A 462 -1.21 67.54 57.02
C LEU A 462 -0.01 66.61 57.28
N GLU A 463 0.58 66.61 58.47
CA GLU A 463 1.62 65.65 58.85
C GLU A 463 1.07 64.21 58.87
N GLN A 464 -0.14 64.00 59.38
CA GLN A 464 -0.79 62.67 59.33
C GLN A 464 -1.08 62.19 57.92
N GLU A 465 -1.56 63.07 57.02
CA GLU A 465 -1.74 62.70 55.60
C GLU A 465 -0.41 62.39 54.91
N HIS A 466 0.64 63.17 55.19
CA HIS A 466 1.96 62.94 54.61
C HIS A 466 2.58 61.61 55.10
N ASP A 467 2.43 61.28 56.38
CA ASP A 467 2.87 59.99 56.93
C ASP A 467 2.06 58.81 56.36
N GLY A 468 0.75 59.00 56.13
CA GLY A 468 -0.10 58.03 55.44
C GLY A 468 0.37 57.75 54.02
N LEU A 469 0.61 58.79 53.22
CA LEU A 469 1.14 58.66 51.86
C LEU A 469 2.53 58.01 51.82
N LYS A 470 3.37 58.27 52.84
CA LYS A 470 4.70 57.65 52.97
C LYS A 470 4.60 56.15 53.24
N GLN A 471 3.63 55.73 54.04
CA GLN A 471 3.36 54.30 54.29
C GLN A 471 2.80 53.61 53.04
N GLU A 472 1.89 54.26 52.30
CA GLU A 472 1.36 53.73 51.04
C GLU A 472 2.48 53.55 50.00
N LEU A 473 3.35 54.55 49.83
CA LEU A 473 4.49 54.47 48.93
C LEU A 473 5.49 53.37 49.34
N ALA A 474 5.69 53.16 50.65
CA ALA A 474 6.54 52.08 51.15
C ALA A 474 5.94 50.69 50.87
N LEU A 475 4.62 50.54 51.01
CA LEU A 475 3.89 49.32 50.69
C LEU A 475 3.97 49.00 49.18
N GLU A 476 3.71 50.00 48.33
CA GLU A 476 3.82 49.86 46.87
C GLU A 476 5.25 49.50 46.44
N SER A 477 6.27 50.15 47.01
CA SER A 477 7.67 49.84 46.74
C SER A 477 8.02 48.40 47.12
N SER A 478 7.52 47.91 48.26
CA SER A 478 7.72 46.52 48.68
C SER A 478 7.02 45.52 47.75
N ALA A 479 5.81 45.85 47.28
CA ALA A 479 5.06 45.02 46.35
C ALA A 479 5.75 44.95 44.98
N LEU A 480 6.32 46.06 44.52
CA LEU A 480 7.08 46.12 43.26
C LEU A 480 8.39 45.32 43.36
N GLN A 481 9.09 45.39 44.50
CA GLN A 481 10.28 44.57 44.75
C GLN A 481 9.96 43.07 44.78
N ALA A 482 8.84 42.67 45.40
CA ALA A 482 8.39 41.28 45.38
C ALA A 482 8.09 40.78 43.96
N ARG A 483 7.45 41.64 43.14
CA ARG A 483 7.11 41.33 41.74
C ARG A 483 8.36 41.22 40.85
N ILE A 484 9.37 42.05 41.09
CA ILE A 484 10.68 41.94 40.42
C ILE A 484 11.36 40.62 40.79
N ALA A 485 11.28 40.19 42.05
CA ALA A 485 11.85 38.92 42.50
C ALA A 485 11.14 37.70 41.87
N GLU A 486 9.81 37.71 41.76
CA GLU A 486 9.06 36.68 41.04
C GLU A 486 9.45 36.62 39.55
N MET A 487 9.56 37.78 38.89
CA MET A 487 9.99 37.82 37.49
C MET A 487 11.42 37.29 37.29
N ALA A 488 12.32 37.53 38.25
CA ALA A 488 13.67 36.98 38.20
C ALA A 488 13.68 35.44 38.33
N GLN A 489 12.88 34.88 39.24
CA GLN A 489 12.74 33.42 39.38
C GLN A 489 12.15 32.77 38.13
N LEU A 490 11.12 33.38 37.54
CA LEU A 490 10.53 32.92 36.28
C LEU A 490 11.54 32.97 35.12
N GLY A 491 12.43 33.97 35.11
CA GLY A 491 13.53 34.08 34.15
C GLY A 491 14.53 32.93 34.28
N GLU A 492 14.98 32.60 35.49
CA GLU A 492 15.88 31.47 35.74
C GLU A 492 15.23 30.12 35.35
N GLU A 493 13.95 29.94 35.64
CA GLU A 493 13.22 28.71 35.28
C GLU A 493 13.06 28.56 33.76
N LEU A 494 12.81 29.67 33.04
CA LEU A 494 12.78 29.71 31.58
C LEU A 494 14.14 29.38 30.97
N GLU A 495 15.23 29.94 31.50
CA GLU A 495 16.59 29.60 31.06
C GLU A 495 16.93 28.12 31.27
N ALA A 496 16.51 27.55 32.40
CA ALA A 496 16.68 26.12 32.67
C ALA A 496 15.90 25.25 31.68
N ARG A 497 14.65 25.61 31.37
CA ARG A 497 13.82 24.92 30.36
C ARG A 497 14.43 25.02 28.96
N VAL A 498 14.94 26.20 28.57
CA VAL A 498 15.60 26.38 27.28
C VAL A 498 16.85 25.50 27.16
N LYS A 499 17.67 25.39 28.21
CA LYS A 499 18.82 24.47 28.23
C LYS A 499 18.40 23.00 28.11
N GLN A 500 17.32 22.61 28.78
CA GLN A 500 16.80 21.24 28.70
C GLN A 500 16.31 20.90 27.28
N GLU A 501 15.60 21.82 26.64
CA GLU A 501 15.14 21.64 25.25
C GLU A 501 16.29 21.66 24.25
N GLN A 502 17.36 22.44 24.50
CA GLN A 502 18.59 22.37 23.70
C GLN A 502 19.27 21.01 23.79
N LEU A 503 19.38 20.43 24.99
CA LEU A 503 19.96 19.09 25.16
C LEU A 503 19.13 18.00 24.47
N LYS A 504 17.80 18.08 24.52
CA LYS A 504 16.92 17.17 23.77
C LYS A 504 17.07 17.33 22.26
N ARG A 505 17.19 18.57 21.77
CA ARG A 505 17.42 18.85 20.35
C ARG A 505 18.74 18.24 19.88
N ASP A 506 19.79 18.34 20.68
CA ASP A 506 21.10 17.77 20.36
C ASP A 506 21.07 16.23 20.36
N SER A 507 20.37 15.59 21.31
CA SER A 507 20.21 14.12 21.30
C SER A 507 19.40 13.64 20.09
N LEU A 508 18.32 14.35 19.74
CA LEU A 508 17.51 14.05 18.56
C LEU A 508 18.29 14.26 17.25
N GLN A 509 19.20 15.25 17.20
CA GLN A 509 20.09 15.42 16.05
C GLN A 509 21.08 14.26 15.91
N GLU A 510 21.57 13.72 17.02
CA GLU A 510 22.48 12.56 17.00
C GLU A 510 21.74 11.28 16.55
N GLU A 511 20.52 11.05 17.04
CA GLU A 511 19.66 9.94 16.58
C GLU A 511 19.32 10.07 15.09
N LEU A 512 19.08 11.28 14.59
CA LEU A 512 18.86 11.54 13.16
C LEU A 512 20.09 11.21 12.30
N ARG A 513 21.30 11.45 12.83
CA ARG A 513 22.56 11.09 12.15
C ARG A 513 22.74 9.58 12.09
N GLU A 514 22.46 8.87 13.18
CA GLU A 514 22.49 7.39 13.24
C GLU A 514 21.48 6.77 12.27
N LEU A 515 20.23 7.27 12.26
CA LEU A 515 19.21 6.82 11.31
C LEU A 515 19.59 7.12 9.86
N GLY A 516 20.26 8.25 9.60
CA GLY A 516 20.83 8.57 8.29
C GLY A 516 21.87 7.55 7.86
N ARG A 517 22.76 7.14 8.78
CA ARG A 517 23.77 6.12 8.54
C ARG A 517 23.18 4.75 8.21
N LEU A 518 22.19 4.31 8.99
CA LEU A 518 21.49 3.04 8.76
C LEU A 518 20.72 3.04 7.45
N ARG A 519 20.12 4.19 7.07
CA ARG A 519 19.47 4.35 5.78
C ARG A 519 20.47 4.20 4.62
N ASP A 520 21.64 4.83 4.71
CA ASP A 520 22.67 4.74 3.67
C ASP A 520 23.23 3.31 3.54
N GLU A 521 23.37 2.59 4.66
CA GLU A 521 23.74 1.18 4.67
C GLU A 521 22.67 0.29 4.03
N GLN A 522 21.38 0.51 4.33
CA GLN A 522 20.28 -0.19 3.66
C GLN A 522 20.20 0.13 2.18
N ALA A 523 20.46 1.38 1.77
CA ALA A 523 20.53 1.76 0.36
C ALA A 523 21.68 1.04 -0.37
N GLY A 524 22.84 0.89 0.29
CA GLY A 524 23.97 0.10 -0.22
C GLY A 524 23.61 -1.38 -0.44
N LEU A 525 22.96 -2.00 0.55
CA LEU A 525 22.52 -3.40 0.47
C LEU A 525 21.44 -3.60 -0.62
N ALA A 526 20.51 -2.66 -0.76
CA ALA A 526 19.50 -2.69 -1.81
C ALA A 526 20.12 -2.59 -3.22
N ALA A 527 21.11 -1.70 -3.40
CA ALA A 527 21.85 -1.58 -4.65
C ALA A 527 22.63 -2.87 -4.99
N GLN A 528 23.23 -3.52 -3.99
CA GLN A 528 23.89 -4.81 -4.16
C GLN A 528 22.91 -5.90 -4.59
N ARG A 529 21.74 -6.00 -3.93
CA ARG A 529 20.68 -6.95 -4.27
C ARG A 529 20.12 -6.74 -5.68
N GLN A 530 19.99 -5.48 -6.09
CA GLN A 530 19.57 -5.14 -7.45
C GLN A 530 20.62 -5.54 -8.49
N GLY A 531 21.91 -5.39 -8.18
CA GLY A 531 23.00 -5.90 -9.02
C GLY A 531 22.96 -7.42 -9.18
N GLU A 532 22.73 -8.16 -8.10
CA GLU A 532 22.58 -9.63 -8.12
C GLU A 532 21.39 -10.08 -8.98
N LEU A 533 20.23 -9.43 -8.84
CA LEU A 533 19.03 -9.74 -9.65
C LEU A 533 19.24 -9.44 -11.13
N LEU A 534 19.93 -8.33 -11.47
CA LEU A 534 20.27 -8.02 -12.86
C LEU A 534 21.23 -9.05 -13.45
N GLN A 535 22.16 -9.58 -12.66
CA GLN A 535 23.05 -10.64 -13.10
C GLN A 535 22.28 -11.95 -13.33
N GLN A 536 21.40 -12.34 -12.40
CA GLN A 536 20.53 -13.51 -12.56
C GLN A 536 19.62 -13.40 -13.79
N ALA A 537 19.08 -12.21 -14.07
CA ALA A 537 18.27 -11.97 -15.27
C ALA A 537 19.09 -12.11 -16.57
N ARG A 538 20.34 -11.66 -16.59
CA ARG A 538 21.26 -11.87 -17.72
C ARG A 538 21.58 -13.35 -17.91
N ASP A 539 21.84 -14.07 -16.83
CA ASP A 539 22.14 -15.50 -16.87
C ASP A 539 20.92 -16.28 -17.37
N PHE A 540 19.71 -15.94 -16.89
CA PHE A 540 18.45 -16.53 -17.38
C PHE A 540 18.23 -16.27 -18.87
N HIS A 541 18.46 -15.03 -19.33
CA HIS A 541 18.36 -14.71 -20.75
C HIS A 541 19.38 -15.48 -21.61
N SER A 542 20.60 -15.70 -21.10
CA SER A 542 21.62 -16.51 -21.78
C SER A 542 21.21 -17.98 -21.89
N LEU A 543 20.60 -18.53 -20.84
CA LEU A 543 20.03 -19.88 -20.81
C LEU A 543 18.88 -20.02 -21.80
N GLU A 544 17.96 -19.05 -21.83
CA GLU A 544 16.83 -19.04 -22.76
C GLU A 544 17.28 -18.98 -24.22
N LYS A 545 18.32 -18.18 -24.52
CA LYS A 545 18.95 -18.19 -25.85
C LYS A 545 19.56 -19.55 -26.20
N SER A 546 20.28 -20.18 -25.28
CA SER A 546 20.85 -21.51 -25.53
C SER A 546 19.77 -22.60 -25.74
N LYS A 547 18.63 -22.47 -25.05
CA LYS A 547 17.46 -23.35 -25.23
C LYS A 547 16.86 -23.19 -26.63
N LEU A 548 16.68 -21.96 -27.10
CA LEU A 548 16.20 -21.69 -28.46
C LEU A 548 17.15 -22.25 -29.53
N ASP A 549 18.47 -22.14 -29.33
CA ASP A 549 19.47 -22.72 -30.24
C ASP A 549 19.40 -24.26 -30.27
N LEU A 550 19.14 -24.90 -29.13
CA LEU A 550 18.96 -26.35 -29.03
C LEU A 550 17.65 -26.81 -29.70
N GLU A 551 16.55 -26.08 -29.51
CA GLU A 551 15.27 -26.35 -30.18
C GLU A 551 15.38 -26.20 -31.71
N ALA A 552 16.14 -25.22 -32.19
CA ALA A 552 16.42 -25.06 -33.61
C ALA A 552 17.21 -26.25 -34.20
N ARG A 553 18.23 -26.74 -33.49
CA ARG A 553 19.01 -27.92 -33.88
C ARG A 553 18.18 -29.19 -33.84
N GLN A 554 17.27 -29.33 -32.89
CA GLN A 554 16.35 -30.46 -32.82
C GLN A 554 15.43 -30.49 -34.05
N ARG A 555 14.85 -29.35 -34.44
CA ARG A 555 14.02 -29.25 -35.64
C ARG A 555 14.80 -29.56 -36.93
N GLU A 556 16.07 -29.15 -37.01
CA GLU A 556 16.95 -29.48 -38.13
C GLU A 556 17.17 -31.00 -38.24
N LEU A 557 17.44 -31.68 -37.12
CA LEU A 557 17.58 -33.14 -37.06
C LEU A 557 16.28 -33.86 -37.43
N GLU A 558 15.14 -33.39 -36.95
CA GLU A 558 13.81 -33.94 -37.29
C GLU A 558 13.53 -33.81 -38.80
N CYS A 559 13.90 -32.68 -39.41
CA CYS A 559 13.77 -32.47 -40.85
C CYS A 559 14.66 -33.43 -41.66
N LEU A 560 15.92 -33.63 -41.23
CA LEU A 560 16.83 -34.58 -41.87
C LEU A 560 16.33 -36.03 -41.79
N LEU A 561 15.79 -36.43 -40.64
CA LEU A 561 15.17 -37.75 -40.45
C LEU A 561 13.94 -37.94 -41.34
N ALA A 562 13.09 -36.92 -41.47
CA ALA A 562 11.93 -36.96 -42.36
C ALA A 562 12.32 -37.10 -43.84
N VAL A 563 13.36 -36.39 -44.28
CA VAL A 563 13.90 -36.49 -45.65
C VAL A 563 14.46 -37.90 -45.93
N GLN A 564 15.14 -38.49 -44.95
CA GLN A 564 15.69 -39.84 -45.07
C GLN A 564 14.58 -40.90 -45.13
N ALA A 565 13.56 -40.79 -44.28
CA ALA A 565 12.38 -41.66 -44.32
C ALA A 565 11.63 -41.56 -45.66
N ALA A 566 11.49 -40.36 -46.23
CA ALA A 566 10.87 -40.18 -47.54
C ALA A 566 11.64 -40.91 -48.66
N ARG A 567 12.98 -40.81 -48.68
CA ARG A 567 13.83 -41.53 -49.64
C ARG A 567 13.69 -43.04 -49.52
N ASP A 568 13.63 -43.57 -48.30
CA ASP A 568 13.48 -45.00 -48.04
C ASP A 568 12.11 -45.51 -48.52
N THR A 569 11.03 -44.73 -48.34
CA THR A 569 9.70 -45.08 -48.85
C THR A 569 9.64 -45.08 -50.38
N GLU A 570 10.33 -44.15 -51.05
CA GLU A 570 10.40 -44.09 -52.51
C GLU A 570 11.20 -45.27 -53.09
N HIS A 571 12.30 -45.66 -52.44
CA HIS A 571 13.07 -46.85 -52.78
C HIS A 571 12.23 -48.13 -52.65
N MET A 572 11.48 -48.27 -51.56
CA MET A 572 10.58 -49.41 -51.35
C MET A 572 9.45 -49.49 -52.38
N ARG A 573 8.96 -48.33 -52.86
CA ARG A 573 7.94 -48.26 -53.90
C ARG A 573 8.49 -48.70 -55.27
N SER A 574 9.68 -48.21 -55.63
CA SER A 574 10.39 -48.63 -56.86
C SER A 574 10.67 -50.14 -56.88
N LEU A 575 11.12 -50.70 -55.75
CA LEU A 575 11.31 -52.15 -55.59
C LEU A 575 10.01 -52.94 -55.74
N LYS A 576 8.90 -52.42 -55.20
CA LYS A 576 7.59 -53.04 -55.32
C LYS A 576 7.08 -53.05 -56.76
N ASP A 577 7.23 -51.94 -57.48
CA ASP A 577 6.80 -51.82 -58.87
C ASP A 577 7.63 -52.72 -59.81
N GLN A 578 8.93 -52.89 -59.54
CA GLN A 578 9.79 -53.85 -60.25
C GLN A 578 9.37 -55.32 -60.00
N VAL A 579 8.94 -55.65 -58.79
CA VAL A 579 8.43 -56.99 -58.45
C VAL A 579 7.07 -57.25 -59.13
N GLN A 580 6.19 -56.26 -59.19
CA GLN A 580 4.90 -56.38 -59.90
C GLN A 580 5.06 -56.52 -61.42
N ALA A 581 6.04 -55.83 -62.02
CA ALA A 581 6.33 -55.96 -63.45
C ALA A 581 6.86 -57.36 -63.84
N LEU A 582 7.60 -58.02 -62.93
CA LEU A 582 8.12 -59.38 -63.14
C LEU A 582 7.04 -60.47 -62.94
N LEU A 583 6.06 -60.23 -62.05
CA LEU A 583 4.93 -61.14 -61.80
C LEU A 583 3.94 -61.22 -62.98
N ALA A 584 3.90 -60.22 -63.86
CA ALA A 584 2.99 -60.19 -65.02
C ALA A 584 3.37 -61.16 -66.17
N GLN A 585 4.52 -61.85 -66.10
CA GLN A 585 5.02 -62.73 -67.18
C GLN A 585 4.78 -64.25 -66.93
N GLN A 586 4.15 -64.62 -65.82
CA GLN A 586 4.08 -66.00 -65.33
C GLN A 586 2.81 -66.86 -65.62
N PRO A 587 1.81 -66.53 -66.47
CA PRO A 587 0.66 -67.43 -66.67
C PRO A 587 0.94 -68.70 -67.52
N ALA A 588 2.10 -68.83 -68.16
CA ALA A 588 2.32 -69.84 -69.19
C ALA A 588 2.85 -71.21 -68.71
N LEU A 589 3.14 -71.41 -67.42
CA LEU A 589 3.79 -72.63 -66.90
C LEU A 589 3.00 -73.40 -65.82
N GLU A 590 1.93 -72.83 -65.26
CA GLU A 590 1.18 -73.43 -64.14
C GLU A 590 0.15 -74.51 -64.56
N GLY A 591 -0.17 -74.60 -65.86
CA GLY A 591 -1.13 -75.59 -66.39
C GLY A 591 -0.65 -77.05 -66.39
N LYS A 592 0.64 -77.34 -66.15
CA LYS A 592 1.18 -78.71 -66.21
C LYS A 592 1.41 -79.39 -64.86
N VAL A 593 1.35 -78.66 -63.74
CA VAL A 593 1.64 -79.21 -62.40
C VAL A 593 0.36 -79.50 -61.58
N ALA A 594 -0.77 -78.91 -61.95
CA ALA A 594 -2.06 -79.11 -61.27
C ALA A 594 -2.67 -80.52 -61.44
N ASN A 595 -2.22 -81.32 -62.42
CA ASN A 595 -2.79 -82.65 -62.70
C ASN A 595 -2.11 -83.83 -61.98
N LEU A 596 -0.99 -83.64 -61.28
CA LEU A 596 -0.29 -84.74 -60.59
C LEU A 596 -0.49 -84.77 -59.07
N LEU A 597 -1.09 -83.73 -58.46
CA LEU A 597 -1.29 -83.62 -57.00
C LEU A 597 -2.70 -83.96 -56.52
N LYS A 598 -3.64 -84.24 -57.44
CA LYS A 598 -5.04 -84.60 -57.10
C LYS A 598 -5.23 -86.07 -56.65
N GLN A 599 -4.19 -86.90 -56.66
CA GLN A 599 -4.30 -88.36 -56.40
C GLN A 599 -3.73 -88.86 -55.06
N GLN A 600 -3.16 -88.01 -54.20
CA GLN A 600 -2.57 -88.47 -52.92
C GLN A 600 -3.23 -87.94 -51.63
N ALA A 601 -4.23 -87.07 -51.70
CA ALA A 601 -4.86 -86.44 -50.54
C ALA A 601 -6.27 -86.97 -50.22
N LYS A 602 -6.45 -88.31 -50.15
CA LYS A 602 -7.77 -88.89 -49.81
C LYS A 602 -7.73 -90.09 -48.85
N LYS A 603 -6.76 -90.16 -47.92
CA LYS A 603 -6.66 -91.27 -46.95
C LYS A 603 -6.22 -90.94 -45.52
N GLN A 604 -6.20 -89.68 -45.07
CA GLN A 604 -5.81 -89.33 -43.69
C GLN A 604 -6.63 -88.16 -43.12
N GLU A 605 -7.96 -88.23 -43.16
CA GLU A 605 -8.82 -87.18 -42.56
C GLU A 605 -9.93 -87.73 -41.64
N GLU A 606 -10.03 -89.06 -41.44
CA GLU A 606 -11.16 -89.65 -40.68
C GLU A 606 -10.82 -90.14 -39.26
N GLU A 607 -9.62 -89.88 -38.71
CA GLU A 607 -9.23 -90.43 -37.40
C GLU A 607 -8.89 -89.37 -36.33
N LEU A 608 -9.07 -88.07 -36.62
CA LEU A 608 -8.67 -86.96 -35.74
C LEU A 608 -9.83 -86.13 -35.17
N LEU A 609 -11.08 -86.54 -35.40
CA LEU A 609 -12.29 -85.82 -34.98
C LEU A 609 -13.04 -86.43 -33.78
N ARG A 610 -12.52 -87.49 -33.15
CA ARG A 610 -13.22 -88.19 -32.04
C ARG A 610 -12.62 -87.99 -30.65
N VAL A 611 -11.47 -87.34 -30.52
CA VAL A 611 -10.77 -87.19 -29.21
C VAL A 611 -10.88 -85.75 -28.65
N HIS A 612 -11.39 -84.79 -29.43
CA HIS A 612 -11.38 -83.37 -29.07
C HIS A 612 -12.70 -82.84 -28.46
N SER A 613 -13.75 -83.66 -28.39
CA SER A 613 -15.07 -83.24 -27.88
C SER A 613 -15.33 -83.56 -26.40
N GLU A 614 -14.48 -84.34 -25.73
CA GLU A 614 -14.69 -84.75 -24.33
C GLU A 614 -13.86 -83.93 -23.32
N GLN A 615 -12.77 -83.27 -23.75
CA GLN A 615 -11.92 -82.44 -22.87
C GLN A 615 -12.42 -80.99 -22.68
N MET A 616 -13.36 -80.52 -23.51
CA MET A 616 -13.89 -79.15 -23.47
C MET A 616 -15.02 -78.93 -22.45
N GLN A 617 -15.62 -79.99 -21.90
CA GLN A 617 -16.73 -79.87 -20.94
C GLN A 617 -16.25 -79.77 -19.48
N SER A 618 -15.09 -80.38 -19.14
CA SER A 618 -14.56 -80.39 -17.77
C SER A 618 -13.88 -79.08 -17.34
N ILE A 619 -13.47 -78.23 -18.30
CA ILE A 619 -12.83 -76.92 -18.01
C ILE A 619 -13.91 -75.85 -17.75
N LYS A 620 -15.12 -76.04 -18.27
CA LYS A 620 -16.23 -75.08 -18.15
C LYS A 620 -16.84 -75.04 -16.75
N ASP A 621 -16.87 -76.18 -16.05
CA ASP A 621 -17.49 -76.29 -14.72
C ASP A 621 -16.58 -75.78 -13.58
N GLN A 622 -15.26 -75.71 -13.80
CA GLN A 622 -14.31 -75.18 -12.82
C GLN A 622 -14.18 -73.64 -12.84
N ALA A 623 -14.63 -72.98 -13.93
CA ALA A 623 -14.59 -71.53 -14.05
C ALA A 623 -15.78 -70.81 -13.37
N GLN A 624 -16.88 -71.51 -13.07
CA GLN A 624 -18.10 -70.91 -12.51
C GLN A 624 -18.10 -70.77 -10.97
N VAL A 625 -17.26 -71.49 -10.24
CA VAL A 625 -17.25 -71.46 -8.76
C VAL A 625 -16.30 -70.37 -8.20
N LEU A 626 -15.29 -69.94 -8.95
CA LEU A 626 -14.37 -68.86 -8.55
C LEU A 626 -14.89 -67.45 -8.89
N ALA A 627 -15.88 -67.31 -9.78
CA ALA A 627 -16.41 -66.02 -10.22
C ALA A 627 -17.45 -65.39 -9.25
N ALA A 628 -17.87 -66.10 -8.19
CA ALA A 628 -19.02 -65.71 -7.37
C ALA A 628 -18.68 -64.96 -6.06
N GLN A 629 -17.40 -64.69 -5.73
CA GLN A 629 -17.01 -64.06 -4.46
C GLN A 629 -16.19 -62.76 -4.56
N GLN A 630 -15.84 -62.28 -5.77
CA GLN A 630 -14.98 -61.10 -5.95
C GLN A 630 -15.63 -59.71 -6.14
N PRO A 631 -16.87 -59.54 -6.65
CA PRO A 631 -17.32 -58.21 -7.07
C PRO A 631 -17.74 -57.27 -5.94
N SER A 632 -18.05 -57.74 -4.72
CA SER A 632 -18.54 -56.85 -3.64
C SER A 632 -17.43 -56.13 -2.88
N LEU A 633 -16.20 -56.65 -2.87
CA LEU A 633 -15.07 -56.06 -2.15
C LEU A 633 -14.32 -55.04 -3.02
N GLU A 634 -14.12 -55.34 -4.32
CA GLU A 634 -13.44 -54.45 -5.27
C GLU A 634 -14.24 -53.17 -5.54
N THR A 635 -15.57 -53.27 -5.62
CA THR A 635 -16.44 -52.10 -5.84
C THR A 635 -16.46 -51.17 -4.62
N ALA A 636 -16.43 -51.73 -3.39
CA ALA A 636 -16.35 -50.94 -2.16
C ALA A 636 -14.98 -50.28 -1.97
N LEU A 637 -13.89 -50.99 -2.29
CA LEU A 637 -12.52 -50.44 -2.21
C LEU A 637 -12.30 -49.33 -3.26
N ALA A 638 -12.80 -49.52 -4.49
CA ALA A 638 -12.72 -48.52 -5.55
C ALA A 638 -13.55 -47.26 -5.23
N ALA A 639 -14.75 -47.42 -4.66
CA ALA A 639 -15.58 -46.30 -4.22
C ALA A 639 -14.92 -45.50 -3.08
N LEU A 640 -14.31 -46.19 -2.11
CA LEU A 640 -13.65 -45.56 -0.97
C LEU A 640 -12.35 -44.84 -1.37
N LEU A 641 -11.55 -45.44 -2.28
CA LEU A 641 -10.37 -44.81 -2.87
C LEU A 641 -10.74 -43.58 -3.71
N LYS A 642 -11.82 -43.65 -4.48
CA LYS A 642 -12.32 -42.52 -5.26
C LYS A 642 -12.82 -41.39 -4.36
N GLN A 643 -13.59 -41.71 -3.32
CA GLN A 643 -14.06 -40.73 -2.34
C GLN A 643 -12.89 -40.07 -1.60
N GLN A 644 -11.89 -40.85 -1.19
CA GLN A 644 -10.68 -40.34 -0.52
C GLN A 644 -9.83 -39.46 -1.45
N ALA A 645 -9.68 -39.84 -2.72
CA ALA A 645 -9.00 -39.04 -3.73
C ALA A 645 -9.73 -37.72 -4.05
N GLU A 646 -11.06 -37.74 -4.14
CA GLU A 646 -11.88 -36.53 -4.35
C GLU A 646 -11.84 -35.60 -3.13
N GLN A 647 -11.83 -36.15 -1.90
CA GLN A 647 -11.69 -35.36 -0.67
C GLN A 647 -10.31 -34.72 -0.57
N GLN A 648 -9.23 -35.47 -0.86
CA GLN A 648 -7.87 -34.94 -0.88
C GLN A 648 -7.69 -33.88 -1.97
N SER A 649 -8.23 -34.10 -3.17
CA SER A 649 -8.18 -33.12 -4.25
C SER A 649 -8.93 -31.84 -3.90
N LYS A 650 -10.12 -31.92 -3.29
CA LYS A 650 -10.85 -30.73 -2.80
C LYS A 650 -10.08 -29.98 -1.73
N GLN A 651 -9.53 -30.68 -0.74
CA GLN A 651 -8.72 -30.06 0.31
C GLN A 651 -7.47 -29.36 -0.25
N GLN A 652 -6.77 -30.01 -1.19
CA GLN A 652 -5.62 -29.42 -1.89
C GLN A 652 -6.02 -28.19 -2.71
N THR A 653 -7.18 -28.23 -3.39
CA THR A 653 -7.67 -27.11 -4.19
C THR A 653 -8.06 -25.92 -3.31
N ASP A 654 -8.72 -26.17 -2.16
CA ASP A 654 -9.10 -25.13 -1.20
C ASP A 654 -7.88 -24.50 -0.53
N GLU A 655 -6.86 -25.29 -0.18
CA GLU A 655 -5.56 -24.81 0.30
C GLU A 655 -4.84 -23.94 -0.76
N LEU A 656 -4.77 -24.42 -2.01
CA LEU A 656 -4.17 -23.66 -3.11
C LEU A 656 -4.92 -22.34 -3.38
N LEU A 657 -6.25 -22.34 -3.27
CA LEU A 657 -7.06 -21.13 -3.40
C LEU A 657 -6.81 -20.15 -2.24
N ARG A 658 -6.61 -20.64 -1.01
CA ARG A 658 -6.26 -19.80 0.15
C ARG A 658 -4.87 -19.18 -0.02
N VAL A 659 -3.87 -19.98 -0.38
CA VAL A 659 -2.50 -19.51 -0.63
C VAL A 659 -2.50 -18.50 -1.77
N ARG A 660 -3.21 -18.79 -2.87
CA ARG A 660 -3.37 -17.86 -3.99
C ARG A 660 -3.98 -16.53 -3.55
N ARG A 661 -5.10 -16.53 -2.80
CA ARG A 661 -5.73 -15.29 -2.31
C ARG A 661 -4.80 -14.51 -1.38
N TYR A 662 -4.07 -15.21 -0.52
CA TYR A 662 -3.08 -14.59 0.37
C TYR A 662 -1.96 -13.92 -0.43
N LEU A 663 -1.39 -14.63 -1.41
CA LEU A 663 -0.37 -14.09 -2.31
C LEU A 663 -0.90 -12.91 -3.15
N GLU A 664 -2.11 -13.02 -3.70
CA GLU A 664 -2.75 -11.93 -4.44
C GLU A 664 -2.93 -10.69 -3.55
N ASN A 665 -3.36 -10.86 -2.30
CA ASN A 665 -3.51 -9.75 -1.36
C ASN A 665 -2.17 -9.14 -0.95
N LEU A 666 -1.14 -9.97 -0.73
CA LEU A 666 0.21 -9.52 -0.39
C LEU A 666 0.86 -8.77 -1.57
N ILE A 667 0.72 -9.29 -2.79
CA ILE A 667 1.23 -8.65 -4.01
C ILE A 667 0.50 -7.32 -4.24
N LYS A 668 -0.84 -7.29 -4.12
CA LYS A 668 -1.62 -6.06 -4.26
C LYS A 668 -1.22 -5.00 -3.22
N SER A 669 -1.09 -5.38 -1.95
CA SER A 669 -0.74 -4.45 -0.88
C SER A 669 0.70 -3.94 -0.97
N ASN A 670 1.65 -4.82 -1.27
CA ASN A 670 3.05 -4.46 -1.43
C ASN A 670 3.26 -3.60 -2.68
N SER A 671 2.67 -4.00 -3.81
CA SER A 671 2.71 -3.21 -5.06
C SER A 671 2.12 -1.82 -4.85
N ALA A 672 0.96 -1.71 -4.20
CA ALA A 672 0.35 -0.40 -3.91
C ALA A 672 1.24 0.47 -3.02
N ASN A 673 1.94 -0.12 -2.04
CA ASN A 673 2.87 0.61 -1.18
C ASN A 673 4.14 1.06 -1.92
N THR A 674 4.75 0.16 -2.71
CA THR A 674 5.91 0.49 -3.55
C THR A 674 5.58 1.60 -4.54
N THR A 675 4.43 1.54 -5.22
CA THR A 675 3.97 2.60 -6.12
C THR A 675 3.84 3.95 -5.40
N ARG A 676 3.28 3.98 -4.18
CA ARG A 676 3.19 5.23 -3.39
C ARG A 676 4.57 5.78 -3.02
N GLN A 677 5.52 4.93 -2.63
CA GLN A 677 6.87 5.37 -2.27
C GLN A 677 7.61 5.94 -3.48
N VAL A 678 7.52 5.28 -4.64
CA VAL A 678 8.10 5.75 -5.90
C VAL A 678 7.45 7.08 -6.32
N GLN A 679 6.12 7.19 -6.25
CA GLN A 679 5.40 8.43 -6.58
C GLN A 679 5.79 9.58 -5.65
N SER A 680 5.89 9.32 -4.33
CA SER A 680 6.32 10.33 -3.35
C SER A 680 7.75 10.77 -3.62
N PHE A 681 8.64 9.84 -3.98
CA PHE A 681 10.02 10.13 -4.33
C PHE A 681 10.14 10.97 -5.60
N ILE A 682 9.45 10.59 -6.68
CA ILE A 682 9.39 11.37 -7.93
C ILE A 682 8.83 12.77 -7.64
N GLY A 683 7.76 12.85 -6.84
CA GLY A 683 7.16 14.12 -6.47
C GLY A 683 8.11 15.03 -5.69
N MET A 684 8.91 14.47 -4.77
CA MET A 684 9.96 15.21 -4.08
C MET A 684 11.05 15.69 -5.04
N GLN A 685 11.48 14.84 -5.99
CA GLN A 685 12.48 15.23 -6.99
C GLN A 685 11.99 16.37 -7.88
N GLU A 686 10.73 16.31 -8.33
CA GLU A 686 10.12 17.36 -9.15
C GLU A 686 9.98 18.69 -8.38
N TYR A 687 9.56 18.63 -7.11
CA TYR A 687 9.54 19.81 -6.24
C TYR A 687 10.92 20.43 -6.08
N LEU A 688 11.94 19.61 -5.82
CA LEU A 688 13.31 20.10 -5.69
C LEU A 688 13.86 20.68 -7.00
N ALA A 689 13.43 20.17 -8.16
CA ALA A 689 13.88 20.65 -9.46
C ALA A 689 13.15 21.93 -9.93
N THR A 690 11.87 22.06 -9.63
CA THR A 690 11.00 23.11 -10.21
C THR A 690 10.49 24.12 -9.18
N GLY A 691 10.64 23.84 -7.88
CA GLY A 691 10.08 24.64 -6.78
C GLY A 691 8.56 24.55 -6.65
N SER A 692 7.89 23.76 -7.50
CA SER A 692 6.44 23.59 -7.51
C SER A 692 6.09 22.21 -6.98
N LEU A 693 5.15 22.11 -6.04
CA LEU A 693 4.68 20.81 -5.58
C LEU A 693 4.06 20.08 -6.78
N PRO A 694 4.26 18.77 -6.91
CA PRO A 694 3.58 18.00 -7.94
C PRO A 694 2.08 18.19 -7.76
N ALA A 695 1.38 18.46 -8.85
CA ALA A 695 -0.08 18.47 -8.87
C ALA A 695 -0.69 17.08 -8.50
N PHE A 696 0.17 16.05 -8.40
CA PHE A 696 -0.17 14.68 -8.11
C PHE A 696 0.26 14.29 -6.68
N ASN A 697 -0.69 14.13 -5.76
CA ASN A 697 -0.47 13.46 -4.49
C ASN A 697 -1.38 12.23 -4.37
N SER A 698 -0.79 11.04 -4.31
CA SER A 698 -1.52 9.76 -4.27
C SER A 698 -2.22 9.47 -2.92
N GLN A 699 -2.40 10.48 -2.06
CA GLN A 699 -2.99 10.30 -0.72
C GLN A 699 -4.53 10.30 -0.76
N SER A 700 -5.13 10.92 -1.77
CA SER A 700 -6.58 10.91 -2.01
C SER A 700 -6.97 9.67 -2.82
N HIS A 701 -7.71 8.76 -2.19
CA HIS A 701 -8.25 7.52 -2.76
C HIS A 701 -9.36 7.77 -3.81
N SER A 702 -9.23 8.77 -4.69
CA SER A 702 -10.17 9.02 -5.79
C SER A 702 -9.68 8.25 -7.01
N TRP A 703 -10.40 7.19 -7.37
CA TRP A 703 -10.43 6.51 -8.68
C TRP A 703 -9.31 6.96 -9.64
N PRO A 704 -8.09 6.41 -9.53
CA PRO A 704 -7.00 6.82 -10.38
C PRO A 704 -7.25 6.30 -11.81
N VAL A 705 -7.08 7.20 -12.77
CA VAL A 705 -6.81 6.82 -14.16
C VAL A 705 -5.54 5.97 -14.19
N SER A 706 -5.54 4.84 -14.89
CA SER A 706 -4.35 3.99 -14.98
C SER A 706 -3.24 4.74 -15.76
N SER A 707 -1.98 4.50 -15.41
CA SER A 707 -0.85 5.27 -15.96
C SER A 707 -0.64 5.03 -17.46
N ASP A 708 -0.95 3.83 -17.94
CA ASP A 708 -0.95 3.46 -19.36
C ASP A 708 -2.05 4.20 -20.15
N PHE A 709 -3.28 4.25 -19.62
CA PHE A 709 -4.39 4.96 -20.24
C PHE A 709 -4.16 6.48 -20.23
N ALA A 710 -3.66 7.04 -19.13
CA ALA A 710 -3.29 8.44 -19.05
C ALA A 710 -2.20 8.80 -20.08
N LEU A 711 -1.16 7.98 -20.21
CA LEU A 711 -0.11 8.19 -21.21
C LEU A 711 -0.66 8.12 -22.64
N PHE A 712 -1.56 7.18 -22.91
CA PHE A 712 -2.25 7.08 -24.20
C PHE A 712 -3.02 8.36 -24.54
N LEU A 713 -3.82 8.88 -23.60
CA LEU A 713 -4.55 10.13 -23.77
C LEU A 713 -3.61 11.31 -24.03
N MET A 714 -2.54 11.43 -23.23
CA MET A 714 -1.51 12.47 -23.41
C MET A 714 -0.85 12.39 -24.79
N GLN A 715 -0.46 11.19 -25.23
CA GLN A 715 0.15 10.99 -26.55
C GLN A 715 -0.80 11.40 -27.66
N ARG A 716 -2.08 11.03 -27.60
CA ARG A 716 -3.06 11.45 -28.62
C ARG A 716 -3.20 12.96 -28.69
N VAL A 717 -3.39 13.66 -27.57
CA VAL A 717 -3.59 15.12 -27.60
C VAL A 717 -2.33 15.89 -28.00
N VAL A 718 -1.15 15.30 -27.85
CA VAL A 718 0.12 15.90 -28.29
C VAL A 718 0.40 15.62 -29.76
N LEU A 719 0.16 14.40 -30.22
CA LEU A 719 0.46 13.97 -31.59
C LEU A 719 -0.59 14.44 -32.60
N GLU A 720 -1.79 14.79 -32.13
CA GLU A 720 -2.92 15.12 -32.98
C GLU A 720 -3.59 16.42 -32.59
N GLN A 721 -4.19 17.06 -33.59
CA GLN A 721 -4.84 18.35 -33.44
C GLN A 721 -6.34 18.16 -33.30
N TYR A 722 -6.82 18.23 -32.06
CA TYR A 722 -8.24 18.36 -31.74
C TYR A 722 -8.62 19.83 -31.62
N ASP A 723 -9.87 20.16 -31.93
CA ASP A 723 -10.44 21.49 -31.71
C ASP A 723 -11.18 21.57 -30.37
N LEU A 724 -11.78 20.44 -29.97
CA LEU A 724 -12.57 20.27 -28.76
C LEU A 724 -12.28 18.91 -28.13
N ILE A 725 -12.13 18.90 -26.80
CA ILE A 725 -12.08 17.69 -25.98
C ILE A 725 -13.29 17.73 -25.05
N VAL A 726 -14.06 16.65 -25.05
CA VAL A 726 -15.20 16.43 -24.16
C VAL A 726 -14.94 15.21 -23.30
N GLU A 727 -15.04 15.34 -21.99
CA GLU A 727 -14.86 14.23 -21.06
C GLU A 727 -16.14 13.99 -20.25
N PHE A 728 -16.57 12.74 -20.17
CA PHE A 728 -17.63 12.29 -19.28
C PHE A 728 -16.99 11.46 -18.15
N GLY A 729 -17.09 11.96 -16.93
CA GLY A 729 -16.35 11.43 -15.78
C GLY A 729 -15.10 12.26 -15.53
N SER A 730 -15.18 13.23 -14.60
CA SER A 730 -14.03 14.07 -14.26
C SER A 730 -13.11 13.39 -13.26
N GLY A 731 -11.84 13.80 -13.23
CA GLY A 731 -10.90 13.28 -12.26
C GLY A 731 -9.46 13.65 -12.56
N MET A 732 -8.54 12.71 -12.31
CA MET A 732 -7.11 12.95 -12.54
C MET A 732 -6.75 13.00 -14.03
N SER A 733 -7.47 12.30 -14.90
CA SER A 733 -7.35 12.42 -16.36
C SER A 733 -7.55 13.87 -16.80
N THR A 734 -8.53 14.57 -16.22
CA THR A 734 -8.83 15.99 -16.47
C THR A 734 -7.62 16.88 -16.19
N VAL A 735 -7.00 16.72 -15.02
CA VAL A 735 -5.84 17.53 -14.62
C VAL A 735 -4.63 17.27 -15.52
N LEU A 736 -4.37 16.00 -15.84
CA LEU A 736 -3.26 15.58 -16.68
C LEU A 736 -3.39 16.11 -18.10
N LEU A 737 -4.58 16.01 -18.69
CA LEU A 737 -4.86 16.56 -20.02
C LEU A 737 -4.75 18.07 -20.03
N ALA A 738 -5.33 18.76 -19.05
CA ALA A 738 -5.21 20.23 -18.94
C ALA A 738 -3.75 20.69 -18.90
N LYS A 739 -2.90 20.03 -18.10
CA LYS A 739 -1.48 20.33 -18.01
C LYS A 739 -0.74 20.05 -19.31
N THR A 740 -1.06 18.92 -19.95
CA THR A 740 -0.46 18.50 -21.22
C THR A 740 -0.76 19.49 -22.32
N LEU A 741 -2.02 19.93 -22.42
CA LEU A 741 -2.47 20.91 -23.41
C LEU A 741 -1.84 22.29 -23.17
N ALA A 742 -1.78 22.75 -21.92
CA ALA A 742 -1.10 24.00 -21.58
C ALA A 742 0.38 23.97 -21.98
N THR A 743 1.08 22.88 -21.63
CA THR A 743 2.50 22.68 -21.95
C THR A 743 2.74 22.58 -23.47
N ALA A 744 1.86 21.88 -24.19
CA ALA A 744 1.96 21.77 -25.65
C ALA A 744 1.68 23.12 -26.35
N ALA A 745 0.71 23.89 -25.85
CA ALA A 745 0.41 25.23 -26.32
C ALA A 745 1.59 26.19 -26.11
N GLU A 746 2.21 26.18 -24.92
CA GLU A 746 3.40 26.98 -24.63
C GLU A 746 4.56 26.66 -25.58
N ARG A 747 4.78 25.38 -25.90
CA ARG A 747 5.87 24.95 -26.80
C ARG A 747 5.62 25.28 -28.27
N THR A 748 4.37 25.15 -28.72
CA THR A 748 4.01 25.31 -30.13
C THR A 748 3.58 26.74 -30.49
N GLY A 749 3.24 27.55 -29.49
CA GLY A 749 2.64 28.88 -29.68
C GLY A 749 1.18 28.84 -30.16
N ASN A 750 0.59 27.65 -30.30
CA ASN A 750 -0.80 27.48 -30.72
C ASN A 750 -1.75 27.60 -29.54
N LYS A 751 -2.98 28.05 -29.82
CA LYS A 751 -4.04 28.05 -28.81
C LYS A 751 -4.42 26.60 -28.46
N PRO A 752 -4.55 26.23 -27.17
CA PRO A 752 -4.98 24.89 -26.81
C PRO A 752 -6.43 24.65 -27.28
N PRO A 753 -6.80 23.39 -27.59
CA PRO A 753 -8.19 23.02 -27.83
C PRO A 753 -9.07 23.42 -26.65
N ARG A 754 -10.36 23.64 -26.94
CA ARG A 754 -11.32 23.82 -25.85
C ARG A 754 -11.50 22.49 -25.12
N PHE A 755 -11.43 22.49 -23.80
CA PHE A 755 -11.62 21.29 -22.98
C PHE A 755 -12.79 21.46 -22.03
N VAL A 756 -13.76 20.54 -22.10
CA VAL A 756 -14.98 20.52 -21.27
C VAL A 756 -15.06 19.15 -20.61
N SER A 757 -15.26 19.12 -19.29
CA SER A 757 -15.36 17.87 -18.52
C SER A 757 -16.61 17.89 -17.65
N PHE A 758 -17.36 16.79 -17.64
CA PHE A 758 -18.62 16.64 -16.92
C PHE A 758 -18.48 15.68 -15.74
N ASP A 759 -18.93 16.13 -14.56
CA ASP A 759 -19.09 15.28 -13.38
C ASP A 759 -20.53 15.32 -12.88
N HIS A 760 -21.05 14.20 -12.39
CA HIS A 760 -22.43 14.09 -11.93
C HIS A 760 -22.56 14.23 -10.41
N LEU A 761 -21.46 14.06 -9.68
CA LEU A 761 -21.43 14.14 -8.22
C LEU A 761 -20.64 15.36 -7.78
N GLU A 762 -21.27 16.20 -6.96
CA GLU A 762 -20.67 17.41 -6.41
C GLU A 762 -19.35 17.14 -5.68
N ARG A 763 -19.24 15.97 -5.02
CA ARG A 763 -17.99 15.56 -4.36
C ARG A 763 -16.83 15.46 -5.35
N TYR A 764 -16.99 14.77 -6.47
CA TYR A 764 -15.91 14.54 -7.43
C TYR A 764 -15.63 15.79 -8.25
N TYR A 765 -16.67 16.54 -8.61
CA TYR A 765 -16.55 17.88 -9.18
C TYR A 765 -15.64 18.79 -8.32
N ASN A 766 -15.93 18.89 -7.02
CA ASN A 766 -15.14 19.72 -6.11
C ASN A 766 -13.71 19.20 -5.93
N GLN A 767 -13.49 17.88 -5.93
CA GLN A 767 -12.16 17.29 -5.88
C GLN A 767 -11.34 17.64 -7.12
N THR A 768 -11.89 17.42 -8.31
CA THR A 768 -11.23 17.74 -9.59
C THR A 768 -10.94 19.23 -9.69
N LYS A 769 -11.91 20.08 -9.30
CA LYS A 769 -11.73 21.53 -9.27
C LYS A 769 -10.57 21.95 -8.37
N ASN A 770 -10.50 21.42 -7.16
CA ASN A 770 -9.40 21.73 -6.23
C ASN A 770 -8.03 21.33 -6.80
N HIS A 771 -7.93 20.18 -7.47
CA HIS A 771 -6.68 19.76 -8.11
C HIS A 771 -6.29 20.67 -9.29
N LEU A 772 -7.27 21.10 -10.11
CA LEU A 772 -7.04 22.07 -11.18
C LEU A 772 -6.57 23.43 -10.63
N ASP A 773 -7.20 23.91 -9.56
CA ASP A 773 -6.84 25.18 -8.91
C ASP A 773 -5.43 25.11 -8.30
N GLN A 774 -5.09 24.00 -7.61
CA GLN A 774 -3.75 23.75 -7.08
C GLN A 774 -2.68 23.70 -8.17
N ALA A 775 -3.03 23.20 -9.35
CA ALA A 775 -2.13 23.15 -10.52
C ALA A 775 -2.07 24.47 -11.30
N GLY A 776 -2.85 25.50 -10.94
CA GLY A 776 -2.97 26.75 -11.68
C GLY A 776 -3.68 26.61 -13.04
N LEU A 777 -4.53 25.60 -13.19
CA LEU A 777 -5.21 25.21 -14.43
C LEU A 777 -6.74 25.39 -14.38
N GLY A 778 -7.27 26.08 -13.37
CA GLY A 778 -8.71 26.25 -13.19
C GLY A 778 -9.43 26.91 -14.38
N GLU A 779 -8.75 27.77 -15.14
CA GLU A 779 -9.31 28.40 -16.36
C GLU A 779 -9.07 27.59 -17.64
N SER A 780 -8.24 26.55 -17.58
CA SER A 780 -7.88 25.71 -18.73
C SER A 780 -8.96 24.69 -19.08
N VAL A 781 -9.88 24.40 -18.15
CA VAL A 781 -10.96 23.41 -18.30
C VAL A 781 -12.30 24.02 -17.95
N ASP A 782 -13.28 23.83 -18.83
CA ASP A 782 -14.68 24.14 -18.56
C ASP A 782 -15.30 22.94 -17.80
N LEU A 783 -15.00 22.85 -16.50
CA LEU A 783 -15.50 21.79 -15.61
C LEU A 783 -16.96 22.06 -15.23
N VAL A 784 -17.86 21.11 -15.48
CA VAL A 784 -19.31 21.27 -15.32
C VAL A 784 -19.88 20.19 -14.39
N LEU A 785 -20.55 20.63 -13.32
CA LEU A 785 -21.41 19.76 -12.52
C LEU A 785 -22.71 19.51 -13.29
N ALA A 786 -22.87 18.28 -13.81
CA ALA A 786 -24.00 17.81 -14.59
C ALA A 786 -24.60 16.57 -13.93
N PRO A 787 -25.50 16.73 -12.94
CA PRO A 787 -26.22 15.62 -12.31
C PRO A 787 -26.90 14.72 -13.35
N LEU A 788 -27.07 13.45 -13.01
CA LEU A 788 -27.72 12.51 -13.92
C LEU A 788 -29.20 12.86 -14.05
N ALA A 789 -29.68 12.90 -15.30
CA ALA A 789 -31.06 13.15 -15.67
C ALA A 789 -31.51 12.11 -16.70
N GLU A 790 -32.81 11.87 -16.76
CA GLU A 790 -33.40 10.91 -17.69
C GLU A 790 -33.08 11.30 -19.15
N TRP A 791 -32.33 10.46 -19.84
CA TRP A 791 -32.06 10.51 -21.27
C TRP A 791 -32.89 9.45 -22.00
N LYS A 792 -33.45 9.82 -23.16
CA LYS A 792 -34.28 8.93 -23.98
C LYS A 792 -33.60 8.66 -25.30
N GLY A 793 -33.30 7.39 -25.56
CA GLY A 793 -32.71 6.92 -26.81
C GLY A 793 -33.70 6.95 -27.99
N LEU A 794 -33.18 6.69 -29.19
CA LEU A 794 -33.97 6.59 -30.43
C LEU A 794 -34.96 5.40 -30.41
N ASP A 795 -34.67 4.40 -29.58
CA ASP A 795 -35.48 3.20 -29.30
C ASP A 795 -36.56 3.43 -28.23
N GLY A 796 -36.59 4.61 -27.60
CA GLY A 796 -37.52 4.95 -26.53
C GLY A 796 -37.12 4.42 -25.15
N ALA A 797 -35.95 3.80 -25.01
CA ALA A 797 -35.43 3.39 -23.71
C ALA A 797 -34.99 4.63 -22.90
N ALA A 798 -35.40 4.69 -21.63
CA ALA A 798 -35.00 5.72 -20.69
C ALA A 798 -33.81 5.23 -19.85
N GLN A 799 -32.74 6.03 -19.81
CA GLN A 799 -31.54 5.77 -19.03
C GLN A 799 -31.04 7.08 -18.42
N ASP A 800 -30.49 7.05 -17.21
CA ASP A 800 -29.96 8.25 -16.58
C ASP A 800 -28.56 8.57 -17.12
N TYR A 801 -28.36 9.82 -17.57
CA TYR A 801 -27.07 10.29 -18.08
C TYR A 801 -26.82 11.76 -17.71
N TYR A 802 -25.59 12.26 -17.89
CA TYR A 802 -25.22 13.63 -17.55
C TYR A 802 -26.16 14.67 -18.19
N ASP A 803 -26.66 15.63 -17.40
CA ASP A 803 -27.37 16.83 -17.90
C ASP A 803 -26.40 17.81 -18.62
N CYS A 804 -25.91 17.37 -19.78
CA CYS A 804 -24.85 18.04 -20.55
C CYS A 804 -25.37 18.72 -21.82
N ARG A 805 -26.61 18.42 -22.26
CA ARG A 805 -27.14 18.82 -23.58
C ARG A 805 -27.17 20.33 -23.76
N LYS A 806 -27.51 21.09 -22.71
CA LYS A 806 -27.52 22.56 -22.74
C LYS A 806 -26.13 23.11 -23.07
N LYS A 807 -25.10 22.65 -22.34
CA LYS A 807 -23.72 23.08 -22.52
C LYS A 807 -23.17 22.70 -23.89
N LEU A 808 -23.42 21.47 -24.35
CA LEU A 808 -22.99 21.00 -25.67
C LEU A 808 -23.63 21.82 -26.80
N ASN A 809 -24.91 22.18 -26.69
CA ASN A 809 -25.59 23.06 -27.65
C ASN A 809 -25.03 24.49 -27.65
N GLU A 810 -24.66 25.03 -26.49
CA GLU A 810 -24.00 26.34 -26.39
C GLU A 810 -22.64 26.34 -27.09
N LEU A 811 -21.86 25.26 -26.93
CA LEU A 811 -20.57 25.07 -27.61
C LEU A 811 -20.76 24.98 -29.13
N ALA A 812 -21.70 24.15 -29.59
CA ALA A 812 -22.00 23.96 -31.01
C ALA A 812 -22.46 25.25 -31.71
N ARG A 813 -23.08 26.19 -30.98
CA ARG A 813 -23.55 27.48 -31.50
C ARG A 813 -22.55 28.62 -31.36
N SER A 814 -21.39 28.39 -30.71
CA SER A 814 -20.41 29.45 -30.48
C SER A 814 -19.81 29.96 -31.79
N LYS A 815 -19.61 31.29 -31.91
CA LYS A 815 -19.34 31.99 -33.19
C LYS A 815 -17.92 31.79 -33.78
N SER A 816 -17.06 30.94 -33.20
CA SER A 816 -15.73 30.57 -33.71
C SER A 816 -15.03 29.57 -32.76
N PRO A 817 -14.23 28.60 -33.24
CA PRO A 817 -14.18 27.97 -34.57
C PRO A 817 -15.22 26.84 -34.72
N VAL A 818 -15.51 26.43 -35.95
CA VAL A 818 -16.24 25.19 -36.22
C VAL A 818 -15.38 24.03 -35.74
N PHE A 819 -15.84 23.28 -34.74
CA PHE A 819 -15.14 22.08 -34.25
C PHE A 819 -15.16 21.01 -35.34
N LYS A 820 -14.04 20.84 -36.04
CA LYS A 820 -13.89 19.86 -37.13
C LYS A 820 -13.47 18.52 -36.58
N ARG A 821 -12.63 18.50 -35.54
CA ARG A 821 -12.16 17.28 -34.89
C ARG A 821 -12.36 17.34 -33.38
N ILE A 822 -13.05 16.35 -32.85
CA ILE A 822 -13.45 16.28 -31.43
C ILE A 822 -12.92 14.99 -30.83
N LEU A 823 -12.28 15.08 -29.66
CA LEU A 823 -11.97 13.93 -28.82
C LEU A 823 -13.05 13.81 -27.75
N VAL A 824 -13.63 12.62 -27.59
CA VAL A 824 -14.60 12.33 -26.54
C VAL A 824 -14.03 11.23 -25.66
N ILE A 825 -13.87 11.50 -24.37
CA ILE A 825 -13.37 10.55 -23.37
C ILE A 825 -14.56 10.13 -22.52
N VAL A 826 -14.82 8.82 -22.44
CA VAL A 826 -15.98 8.26 -21.76
C VAL A 826 -15.50 7.33 -20.65
N ASP A 827 -15.40 7.87 -19.44
CA ASP A 827 -15.07 7.13 -18.20
C ASP A 827 -16.26 7.10 -17.21
N GLY A 828 -17.31 7.88 -17.48
CA GLY A 828 -18.52 7.94 -16.66
C GLY A 828 -19.83 7.90 -17.45
N PRO A 829 -20.96 7.70 -16.76
CA PRO A 829 -21.08 7.46 -15.32
C PRO A 829 -20.71 6.01 -14.94
N PRO A 830 -20.54 5.69 -13.64
CA PRO A 830 -20.15 4.35 -13.21
C PRO A 830 -21.16 3.28 -13.63
N ALA A 831 -20.70 2.05 -13.93
CA ALA A 831 -21.57 0.93 -14.33
C ALA A 831 -22.69 0.61 -13.32
N SER A 832 -22.54 1.00 -12.04
CA SER A 832 -23.59 0.87 -11.02
C SER A 832 -24.82 1.76 -11.27
N THR A 833 -24.75 2.71 -12.19
CA THR A 833 -25.86 3.62 -12.53
C THR A 833 -26.89 2.99 -13.46
N GLY A 834 -26.54 1.90 -14.16
CA GLY A 834 -27.46 1.14 -14.99
C GLY A 834 -26.75 0.32 -16.08
N PRO A 835 -27.45 -0.61 -16.73
CA PRO A 835 -26.91 -1.33 -17.89
C PRO A 835 -26.66 -0.34 -19.04
N GLN A 836 -25.54 -0.50 -19.74
CA GLN A 836 -25.07 0.39 -20.80
C GLN A 836 -25.02 1.86 -20.36
N ALA A 837 -24.62 2.14 -19.11
CA ALA A 837 -24.59 3.48 -18.53
C ALA A 837 -23.84 4.51 -19.38
N ARG A 838 -22.81 4.08 -20.12
CA ARG A 838 -21.96 4.95 -20.95
C ARG A 838 -22.49 5.15 -22.37
N TYR A 839 -23.41 4.30 -22.83
CA TYR A 839 -23.95 4.34 -24.20
C TYR A 839 -24.52 5.71 -24.62
N PRO A 840 -25.20 6.50 -23.78
CA PRO A 840 -25.74 7.79 -24.22
C PRO A 840 -24.70 8.80 -24.73
N ALA A 841 -23.41 8.69 -24.36
CA ALA A 841 -22.35 9.59 -24.85
C ALA A 841 -22.29 9.68 -26.38
N GLY A 842 -22.32 8.53 -27.06
CA GLY A 842 -22.20 8.45 -28.51
C GLY A 842 -23.29 9.24 -29.23
N PRO A 843 -24.58 8.87 -29.06
CA PRO A 843 -25.70 9.59 -29.65
C PRO A 843 -25.76 11.07 -29.26
N ILE A 844 -25.49 11.41 -27.98
CA ILE A 844 -25.56 12.80 -27.52
C ILE A 844 -24.55 13.68 -28.24
N ILE A 845 -23.30 13.22 -28.39
CA ILE A 845 -22.24 13.97 -29.07
C ILE A 845 -22.51 14.03 -30.58
N ALA A 846 -22.86 12.90 -31.20
CA ALA A 846 -23.12 12.84 -32.63
C ALA A 846 -24.26 13.78 -33.06
N ASP A 847 -25.32 13.87 -32.25
CA ASP A 847 -26.42 14.81 -32.44
C ASP A 847 -25.99 16.28 -32.30
N SER A 848 -25.13 16.55 -31.32
CA SER A 848 -24.67 17.92 -31.01
C SER A 848 -23.68 18.44 -32.04
N PHE A 849 -22.88 17.54 -32.64
CA PHE A 849 -21.82 17.86 -33.61
C PHE A 849 -21.90 16.99 -34.88
N PRO A 850 -22.99 17.06 -35.66
CA PRO A 850 -23.27 16.12 -36.76
C PRO A 850 -22.31 16.20 -37.95
N LYS A 851 -21.46 17.23 -38.01
CA LYS A 851 -20.48 17.47 -39.08
C LYS A 851 -19.02 17.32 -38.63
N ALA A 852 -18.79 16.94 -37.38
CA ALA A 852 -17.45 16.79 -36.84
C ALA A 852 -16.90 15.37 -37.10
N HIS A 853 -15.58 15.29 -37.24
CA HIS A 853 -14.82 14.06 -37.07
C HIS A 853 -14.65 13.81 -35.56
N ILE A 854 -15.14 12.69 -35.05
CA ILE A 854 -15.21 12.42 -33.61
C ILE A 854 -14.42 11.16 -33.27
N ASP A 855 -13.42 11.28 -32.40
CA ASP A 855 -12.69 10.16 -31.82
C ASP A 855 -13.27 9.88 -30.43
N PHE A 856 -13.98 8.76 -30.27
CA PHE A 856 -14.48 8.29 -28.97
C PHE A 856 -13.49 7.34 -28.32
N VAL A 857 -13.03 7.68 -27.12
CA VAL A 857 -12.21 6.82 -26.26
C VAL A 857 -13.09 6.34 -25.10
N LEU A 858 -13.29 5.03 -25.03
CA LEU A 858 -14.08 4.37 -23.98
C LEU A 858 -13.14 3.65 -23.01
N ASP A 859 -13.20 4.01 -21.72
CA ASP A 859 -12.45 3.37 -20.63
C ASP A 859 -13.23 2.17 -20.03
N ASP A 860 -12.55 1.34 -19.25
CA ASP A 860 -13.01 0.04 -18.72
C ASP A 860 -13.50 -0.95 -19.80
N TYR A 861 -12.89 -0.95 -20.99
CA TYR A 861 -13.32 -1.82 -22.11
C TYR A 861 -13.14 -3.32 -21.84
N ILE A 862 -12.48 -3.70 -20.74
CA ILE A 862 -12.41 -5.09 -20.27
C ILE A 862 -13.79 -5.68 -19.95
N ARG A 863 -14.77 -4.83 -19.64
CA ARG A 863 -16.14 -5.22 -19.28
C ARG A 863 -16.99 -5.49 -20.52
N GLU A 864 -17.88 -6.48 -20.43
CA GLU A 864 -18.74 -6.87 -21.55
C GLU A 864 -19.79 -5.80 -21.91
N ASP A 865 -20.31 -5.05 -20.93
CA ASP A 865 -21.31 -3.99 -21.16
C ASP A 865 -20.75 -2.83 -22.01
N GLU A 866 -19.47 -2.51 -21.82
CA GLU A 866 -18.71 -1.50 -22.55
C GLU A 866 -18.36 -1.99 -23.98
N LYS A 867 -18.10 -3.29 -24.16
CA LYS A 867 -17.97 -3.89 -25.50
C LYS A 867 -19.28 -3.84 -26.27
N GLU A 868 -20.39 -4.18 -25.62
CA GLU A 868 -21.72 -4.05 -26.23
C GLU A 868 -22.03 -2.59 -26.59
N THR A 869 -21.70 -1.64 -25.71
CA THR A 869 -21.84 -0.21 -25.97
C THR A 869 -21.05 0.23 -27.20
N ALA A 870 -19.79 -0.18 -27.33
CA ALA A 870 -18.94 0.11 -28.48
C ALA A 870 -19.52 -0.46 -29.79
N GLN A 871 -20.00 -1.70 -29.77
CA GLN A 871 -20.65 -2.33 -30.93
C GLN A 871 -21.94 -1.60 -31.32
N ARG A 872 -22.71 -1.15 -30.34
CA ARG A 872 -23.94 -0.40 -30.57
C ARG A 872 -23.64 0.95 -31.21
N TRP A 873 -22.63 1.67 -30.74
CA TRP A 873 -22.14 2.89 -31.39
C TRP A 873 -21.68 2.65 -32.82
N LEU A 874 -20.95 1.56 -33.08
CA LEU A 874 -20.52 1.21 -34.43
C LEU A 874 -21.70 1.08 -35.40
N SER A 875 -22.75 0.39 -34.95
CA SER A 875 -23.95 0.13 -35.76
C SER A 875 -24.82 1.37 -36.00
N GLU A 876 -24.99 2.22 -34.98
CA GLU A 876 -25.98 3.30 -35.01
C GLU A 876 -25.41 4.63 -35.51
N LEU A 877 -24.15 4.95 -35.20
CA LEU A 877 -23.52 6.22 -35.58
C LEU A 877 -23.10 6.25 -37.07
N LYS A 878 -23.33 5.14 -37.80
CA LYS A 878 -23.01 4.98 -39.22
C LYS A 878 -21.55 5.34 -39.52
N LEU A 879 -20.65 4.66 -38.81
CA LEU A 879 -19.28 4.55 -39.24
C LEU A 879 -19.26 3.90 -40.61
N THR A 880 -18.76 4.61 -41.62
CA THR A 880 -18.28 3.93 -42.82
C THR A 880 -17.37 2.81 -42.35
N GLU A 881 -17.63 1.56 -42.75
CA GLU A 881 -16.78 0.39 -42.48
C GLU A 881 -15.40 0.60 -43.13
N VAL A 882 -14.63 1.54 -42.59
CA VAL A 882 -13.26 1.78 -42.96
C VAL A 882 -12.44 0.85 -42.05
N PRO A 883 -11.52 0.05 -42.61
CA PRO A 883 -10.60 -0.74 -41.82
C PRO A 883 -9.91 0.14 -40.76
N GLY A 884 -10.05 -0.20 -39.48
CA GLY A 884 -9.48 0.57 -38.36
C GLY A 884 -10.44 1.52 -37.64
N ALA A 885 -11.75 1.52 -37.95
CA ALA A 885 -12.74 2.36 -37.28
C ALA A 885 -12.89 2.08 -35.77
N LEU A 886 -12.52 0.87 -35.32
CA LEU A 886 -12.41 0.48 -33.91
C LEU A 886 -10.99 -0.05 -33.67
N THR A 887 -10.31 0.51 -32.67
CA THR A 887 -9.00 0.05 -32.21
C THR A 887 -9.07 -0.28 -30.73
N GLU A 888 -8.65 -1.49 -30.37
CA GLU A 888 -8.59 -1.94 -28.98
C GLU A 888 -7.17 -1.79 -28.43
N TYR A 889 -7.07 -1.29 -27.20
CA TYR A 889 -5.82 -1.14 -26.49
C TYR A 889 -5.83 -2.02 -25.24
N LYS A 890 -4.79 -2.85 -25.11
CA LYS A 890 -4.56 -3.68 -23.92
C LYS A 890 -3.90 -2.85 -22.83
N PHE A 891 -4.70 -2.42 -21.86
CA PHE A 891 -4.32 -1.61 -20.69
C PHE A 891 -4.77 -2.32 -19.42
N GLU A 892 -4.46 -1.77 -18.23
CA GLU A 892 -4.93 -2.33 -16.94
C GLU A 892 -6.44 -2.66 -16.96
N LYS A 893 -7.25 -1.78 -17.56
CA LYS A 893 -8.70 -1.95 -17.69
C LYS A 893 -9.20 -2.08 -19.13
N ASP A 894 -8.27 -2.21 -20.09
CA ASP A 894 -8.46 -2.06 -21.54
C ASP A 894 -9.17 -0.75 -21.94
N ALA A 895 -8.89 -0.26 -23.14
CA ALA A 895 -9.62 0.88 -23.69
C ALA A 895 -9.94 0.65 -25.17
N CYS A 896 -10.97 1.32 -25.67
CA CYS A 896 -11.36 1.26 -27.06
C CYS A 896 -11.40 2.66 -27.67
N LEU A 897 -10.86 2.81 -28.87
CA LEU A 897 -10.97 4.01 -29.70
C LEU A 897 -11.90 3.73 -30.88
N ILE A 898 -12.90 4.59 -31.07
CA ILE A 898 -13.87 4.52 -32.16
C ILE A 898 -13.89 5.86 -32.92
N THR A 899 -13.68 5.82 -34.24
CA THR A 899 -13.48 7.03 -35.04
C THR A 899 -14.65 7.33 -35.99
N VAL A 900 -15.54 8.20 -35.51
CA VAL A 900 -16.61 9.02 -36.11
C VAL A 900 -16.36 9.89 -37.35
N HIS A 901 -16.54 9.46 -38.61
CA HIS A 901 -16.49 10.43 -39.73
C HIS A 901 -17.86 11.06 -40.03
N PRO A 902 -17.93 12.37 -40.33
CA PRO A 902 -19.18 13.01 -40.76
C PRO A 902 -19.65 12.35 -42.06
N LYS A 903 -20.95 12.06 -42.16
CA LYS A 903 -21.53 11.59 -43.44
C LYS A 903 -21.21 12.61 -44.52
N ASP A 904 -20.55 12.16 -45.58
CA ASP A 904 -20.31 12.95 -46.77
C ASP A 904 -21.58 13.71 -47.14
N THR A 905 -21.54 15.02 -46.95
CA THR A 905 -22.51 15.90 -47.60
C THR A 905 -22.08 15.91 -49.05
N LYS A 906 -22.71 15.03 -49.84
CA LYS A 906 -22.72 15.19 -51.30
C LYS A 906 -23.16 16.60 -51.68
#